data_AF-A0A6A5EYE4-F1
#
_entry.id   AF-A0A6A5EYE4-F1
#
_cell.length_a   1.000
_cell.length_b   1.000
_cell.length_c   1.000
_cell.angle_alpha   90.00
_cell.angle_beta   90.00
_cell.angle_gamma   90.00
#
_symmetry.space_group_name_H-M   'P 1'
#
loop_
_entity.id
_entity.type
_entity.pdbx_description
1 polymer ?
#
loop_
_entity_poly.entity_id
_entity_poly.type
_entity_poly.pdbx_seq_one_letter_code
_entity_poly.pdbx_strand_id
1 'polypeptide(L)'
;MDDLSELAEESMEPEECFPELCMRHCQCCDIDTSRGLGQAWWRLRKTCYQIVEHSWFETFIIFMILLSSGALAFEDIYIEKRKVVKVVLEYADKVFSYIFVLEMFLKWIAYGFKKYFTNYWCWLDFLIVDVSLISLVANSLGYSDFAAIKSLRTLRALRPLRALSRFEGMRVVVNALIGAIPSIMNVLLVCLIFWLIFSIMGVNLFAGKFGKCVNRTGFIHSVSVVNNKSECLSMNDTQFYWTKVKVNFDNVGLGYLSLLQVATFKGWMEIMHAAVDSRGVEEQPIREINLYMYLYFVIFIIFGSFFTLNLFIGVIIDNFNQQKRKMRGQDIFMTEEQKKYYNAMKKLGSKKPQKPIPRPANILQAFFFDLVSKQAFDIMIMMLIIVNMVTMMVETDEQSERKESILNKINLVFIVIFTTECLIKIFALRCYFFTVAWNIFDFVVIILSIVGIVLADIIEKYFVSPTLFRVIRLARIGRVLRLIRAAKGIRTLLFALMMSMPALFNIGLLLFLVMFIYAIFGMANFAYVKKQDGLDDMFNFETFGNSIICLFQISTSAGWDNLLSPIMASSPEECDLHFVNTGTNTRGNCGSPSVGIAFFVSYIIISFLIVVNMYIAIILENFSVATEESTEPLSEDDFEMFYEVWEKFDSEATQFIEFSMLSIFADNLSEPLRIAKPNRIKLISMDLPMVSGDRIHCLDILFAFTKRVLGESGEMDALKQQMEEKFMMTNPSKISHEPITSTLRRKLEEVSAIIIQRCYRRHLVRRQMKQASYLYRQINYETVVDVENAPETEGLIASMMQHYGLVAVEIAQTTEDTLLSSPPSYDSVTRAASDLSEVVRSISRDSEFESGENYEETFL
;
A
#
# COMPACT_ATOMS: atom_id res chain seq x y z
N MET A 1 8.10 -25.05 5.17
CA MET A 1 9.43 -24.42 4.92
C MET A 1 9.87 -23.75 6.22
N ASP A 2 9.72 -24.47 7.34
CA ASP A 2 9.75 -23.90 8.70
C ASP A 2 10.83 -24.54 9.59
N ASP A 3 11.45 -25.64 9.15
CA ASP A 3 12.56 -26.30 9.87
C ASP A 3 13.93 -25.61 9.67
N LEU A 4 14.00 -24.55 8.86
CA LEU A 4 15.24 -23.77 8.71
C LEU A 4 15.35 -22.63 9.73
N SER A 5 14.31 -22.36 10.54
CA SER A 5 14.33 -21.27 11.52
C SER A 5 14.82 -21.71 12.90
N GLU A 6 14.64 -22.97 13.30
CA GLU A 6 15.13 -23.48 14.59
C GLU A 6 16.65 -23.72 14.61
N LEU A 7 17.28 -23.95 13.45
CA LEU A 7 18.75 -24.04 13.33
C LEU A 7 19.46 -22.68 13.29
N ALA A 8 18.73 -21.57 13.19
CA ALA A 8 19.31 -20.23 13.19
C ALA A 8 19.51 -19.65 14.62
N GLU A 9 18.93 -20.28 15.65
CA GLU A 9 19.15 -19.89 17.05
C GLU A 9 20.47 -20.44 17.63
N GLU A 10 21.11 -21.41 16.96
CA GLU A 10 22.42 -21.94 17.34
C GLU A 10 23.59 -21.27 16.57
N SER A 11 23.88 -19.99 16.88
CA SER A 11 25.25 -19.41 16.86
C SER A 11 25.26 -17.91 17.17
N MET A 12 24.75 -17.51 18.34
CA MET A 12 25.06 -16.18 18.90
C MET A 12 26.49 -16.16 19.50
N GLU A 13 27.50 -16.43 18.68
CA GLU A 13 28.91 -16.26 19.04
C GLU A 13 29.54 -15.10 18.25
N PRO A 14 30.25 -14.17 18.92
CA PRO A 14 30.83 -13.02 18.26
C PRO A 14 32.07 -13.40 17.41
N GLU A 15 32.01 -13.22 16.09
CA GLU A 15 33.09 -13.46 15.10
C GLU A 15 34.44 -12.80 15.46
N GLU A 16 35.59 -13.22 14.91
CA GLU A 16 36.91 -12.67 15.27
C GLU A 16 37.05 -11.12 15.15
N CYS A 17 37.78 -10.51 16.09
CA CYS A 17 37.83 -9.06 16.29
C CYS A 17 38.70 -8.29 15.26
N PHE A 18 39.77 -8.92 14.77
CA PHE A 18 40.79 -8.27 13.94
C PHE A 18 40.81 -8.79 12.49
N PRO A 19 41.19 -7.95 11.51
CA PRO A 19 41.46 -8.41 10.14
C PRO A 19 42.66 -9.36 10.11
N GLU A 20 42.66 -10.36 9.22
CA GLU A 20 43.74 -11.35 9.06
C GLU A 20 45.13 -10.71 8.82
N LEU A 21 45.16 -9.52 8.20
CA LEU A 21 46.36 -8.71 7.99
C LEU A 21 46.98 -8.18 9.29
N CYS A 22 46.14 -7.84 10.27
CA CYS A 22 46.58 -7.36 11.58
C CYS A 22 47.07 -8.54 12.45
N MET A 23 46.41 -9.69 12.35
CA MET A 23 46.86 -10.95 12.96
C MET A 23 48.22 -11.42 12.42
N ARG A 24 48.51 -11.20 11.12
CA ARG A 24 49.81 -11.52 10.51
C ARG A 24 50.95 -10.58 10.90
N HIS A 25 50.66 -9.32 11.22
CA HIS A 25 51.70 -8.30 11.46
C HIS A 25 51.98 -8.05 12.95
N CYS A 26 51.08 -8.49 13.84
CA CYS A 26 51.23 -8.34 15.29
C CYS A 26 50.86 -9.65 16.01
N GLN A 27 51.87 -10.38 16.54
CA GLN A 27 51.67 -11.60 17.34
C GLN A 27 50.88 -11.36 18.65
N CYS A 28 50.74 -10.11 19.08
CA CYS A 28 49.98 -9.69 20.25
C CYS A 28 48.45 -9.79 20.06
N CYS A 29 47.98 -9.95 18.81
CA CYS A 29 46.56 -9.98 18.45
C CYS A 29 45.96 -11.39 18.44
N ASP A 30 46.79 -12.43 18.55
CA ASP A 30 46.35 -13.84 18.65
C ASP A 30 46.15 -14.19 20.14
N ILE A 31 45.01 -13.78 20.69
CA ILE A 31 44.68 -13.98 22.11
C ILE A 31 44.03 -15.35 22.24
N ASP A 32 44.77 -16.31 22.82
CA ASP A 32 44.29 -17.64 23.17
C ASP A 32 43.08 -17.54 24.13
N THR A 33 41.87 -17.74 23.62
CA THR A 33 40.59 -17.55 24.34
C THR A 33 40.37 -18.57 25.47
N SER A 34 41.27 -19.56 25.57
CA SER A 34 41.22 -20.67 26.52
C SER A 34 41.84 -20.38 27.89
N ARG A 35 42.63 -19.29 28.06
CA ARG A 35 43.35 -19.00 29.32
C ARG A 35 43.14 -17.57 29.86
N GLY A 36 42.79 -17.49 31.15
CA GLY A 36 42.89 -16.30 32.01
C GLY A 36 42.35 -14.99 31.42
N LEU A 37 43.26 -14.13 30.94
CA LEU A 37 42.95 -12.83 30.34
C LEU A 37 42.12 -12.94 29.06
N GLY A 38 42.33 -13.98 28.24
CA GLY A 38 41.54 -14.23 27.03
C GLY A 38 40.10 -14.64 27.35
N GLN A 39 39.89 -15.44 28.39
CA GLN A 39 38.55 -15.86 28.83
C GLN A 39 37.76 -14.70 29.48
N ALA A 40 38.45 -13.80 30.18
CA ALA A 40 37.85 -12.58 30.73
C ALA A 40 37.43 -11.62 29.60
N TRP A 41 38.30 -11.43 28.60
CA TRP A 41 37.99 -10.64 27.40
C TRP A 41 36.82 -11.24 26.60
N TRP A 42 36.80 -12.55 26.41
CA TRP A 42 35.70 -13.25 25.72
C TRP A 42 34.37 -13.15 26.47
N ARG A 43 34.38 -13.28 27.80
CA ARG A 43 33.18 -13.06 28.63
C ARG A 43 32.67 -11.62 28.51
N LEU A 44 33.57 -10.64 28.62
CA LEU A 44 33.24 -9.23 28.47
C LEU A 44 32.62 -8.97 27.09
N ARG A 45 33.21 -9.53 26.04
CA ARG A 45 32.70 -9.44 24.66
C ARG A 45 31.31 -10.05 24.52
N LYS A 46 31.08 -11.25 25.04
CA LYS A 46 29.77 -11.91 25.01
C LYS A 46 28.71 -11.09 25.75
N THR A 47 29.06 -10.51 26.90
CA THR A 47 28.15 -9.61 27.64
C THR A 47 27.87 -8.31 26.87
N CYS A 48 28.86 -7.70 26.23
CA CYS A 48 28.66 -6.51 25.39
C CYS A 48 27.78 -6.82 24.17
N TYR A 49 27.95 -7.98 23.54
CA TYR A 49 27.11 -8.42 22.43
C TYR A 49 25.65 -8.57 22.85
N GLN A 50 25.40 -9.25 23.97
CA GLN A 50 24.06 -9.40 24.54
C GLN A 50 23.42 -8.05 24.91
N ILE A 51 24.20 -7.09 25.42
CA ILE A 51 23.70 -5.74 25.72
C ILE A 51 23.31 -4.99 24.45
N VAL A 52 24.17 -5.02 23.42
CA VAL A 52 23.95 -4.25 22.18
C VAL A 52 22.76 -4.79 21.37
N GLU A 53 22.55 -6.11 21.35
CA GLU A 53 21.40 -6.72 20.67
C GLU A 53 20.10 -6.70 21.49
N HIS A 54 20.15 -6.33 22.77
CA HIS A 54 18.96 -6.28 23.59
C HIS A 54 17.98 -5.20 23.10
N SER A 55 16.71 -5.57 22.90
CA SER A 55 15.67 -4.67 22.37
C SER A 55 15.47 -3.39 23.21
N TRP A 56 15.65 -3.47 24.53
CA TRP A 56 15.57 -2.28 25.39
C TRP A 56 16.75 -1.34 25.21
N PHE A 57 17.96 -1.86 24.94
CA PHE A 57 19.12 -1.03 24.65
C PHE A 57 18.92 -0.29 23.33
N GLU A 58 18.43 -1.00 22.31
CA GLU A 58 18.08 -0.38 21.03
C GLU A 58 17.00 0.70 21.18
N THR A 59 15.90 0.41 21.89
CA THR A 59 14.82 1.38 22.15
C THR A 59 15.33 2.59 22.93
N PHE A 60 16.20 2.39 23.92
CA PHE A 60 16.83 3.46 24.69
C PHE A 60 17.69 4.36 23.81
N ILE A 61 18.53 3.79 22.95
CA ILE A 61 19.37 4.58 22.04
C ILE A 61 18.51 5.36 21.04
N ILE A 62 17.43 4.77 20.49
CA ILE A 62 16.50 5.47 19.61
C ILE A 62 15.87 6.67 20.32
N PHE A 63 15.40 6.49 21.55
CA PHE A 63 14.85 7.58 22.37
C PHE A 63 15.89 8.69 22.60
N MET A 64 17.15 8.34 22.90
CA MET A 64 18.23 9.31 23.08
C MET A 64 18.58 10.05 21.79
N ILE A 65 18.54 9.40 20.63
CA ILE A 65 18.72 10.05 19.33
C ILE A 65 17.61 11.08 19.09
N LEU A 66 16.34 10.70 19.28
CA LEU A 66 15.20 11.59 19.08
C LEU A 66 15.24 12.79 20.04
N LEU A 67 15.61 12.57 21.30
CA LEU A 67 15.74 13.63 22.30
C LEU A 67 16.93 14.56 21.96
N SER A 68 18.08 14.00 21.55
CA SER A 68 19.22 14.79 21.10
C SER A 68 18.92 15.61 19.84
N SER A 69 18.16 15.06 18.89
CA SER A 69 17.73 15.79 17.69
C SER A 69 16.73 16.87 18.05
N GLY A 70 15.73 16.57 18.90
CA GLY A 70 14.75 17.54 19.38
C GLY A 70 15.37 18.72 20.12
N ALA A 71 16.45 18.49 20.87
CA ALA A 71 17.21 19.56 21.53
C ALA A 71 17.75 20.61 20.54
N LEU A 72 18.17 20.21 19.34
CA LEU A 72 18.69 21.14 18.32
C LEU A 72 17.62 22.13 17.82
N ALA A 73 16.34 21.74 17.82
CA ALA A 73 15.25 22.61 17.38
C ALA A 73 15.00 23.80 18.33
N PHE A 74 15.49 23.73 19.57
CA PHE A 74 15.38 24.81 20.55
C PHE A 74 16.54 25.83 20.49
N GLU A 75 17.59 25.58 19.69
CA GLU A 75 18.71 26.52 19.47
C GLU A 75 18.32 27.63 18.47
N ASP A 76 17.28 28.42 18.78
CA ASP A 76 16.79 29.53 17.95
C ASP A 76 17.34 30.92 18.38
N ILE A 77 16.97 31.99 17.67
CA ILE A 77 17.39 33.38 17.98
C ILE A 77 17.00 33.81 19.41
N TYR A 78 15.95 33.22 19.98
CA TYR A 78 15.43 33.56 21.30
C TYR A 78 16.13 32.81 22.45
N ILE A 79 17.08 31.93 22.15
CA ILE A 79 17.82 31.15 23.15
C ILE A 79 18.58 32.04 24.14
N GLU A 80 19.08 33.19 23.70
CA GLU A 80 19.79 34.14 24.58
C GLU A 80 18.87 34.80 25.62
N LYS A 81 17.58 34.97 25.29
CA LYS A 81 16.56 35.45 26.24
C LYS A 81 16.19 34.36 27.25
N ARG A 82 16.18 33.09 26.84
CA ARG A 82 15.80 31.93 27.66
C ARG A 82 17.01 31.28 28.34
N LYS A 83 17.59 31.97 29.31
CA LYS A 83 18.82 31.54 30.02
C LYS A 83 18.75 30.13 30.63
N VAL A 84 17.62 29.75 31.23
CA VAL A 84 17.44 28.42 31.84
C VAL A 84 17.51 27.32 30.78
N VAL A 85 16.79 27.50 29.67
CA VAL A 85 16.77 26.55 28.55
C VAL A 85 18.17 26.40 27.94
N LYS A 86 18.89 27.51 27.75
CA LYS A 86 20.28 27.51 27.26
C LYS A 86 21.21 26.65 28.11
N VAL A 87 21.20 26.82 29.44
CA VAL A 87 22.05 26.04 30.36
C VAL A 87 21.70 24.55 30.34
N VAL A 88 20.39 24.23 30.30
CA VAL A 88 19.92 22.84 30.21
C VAL A 88 20.38 22.19 28.89
N LEU A 89 20.26 22.88 27.76
CA LEU A 89 20.72 22.36 26.46
C LEU A 89 22.24 22.11 26.45
N GLU A 90 23.04 23.01 27.01
CA GLU A 90 24.49 22.84 27.04
C GLU A 90 24.92 21.62 27.87
N TYR A 91 24.26 21.39 29.01
CA TYR A 91 24.49 20.19 29.80
C TYR A 91 23.99 18.93 29.09
N ALA A 92 22.81 19.00 28.47
CA ALA A 92 22.25 17.89 27.71
C ALA A 92 23.16 17.47 26.54
N ASP A 93 23.77 18.41 25.81
CA ASP A 93 24.70 18.11 24.71
C ASP A 93 25.93 17.30 25.17
N LYS A 94 26.46 17.60 26.37
CA LYS A 94 27.53 16.83 27.00
C LYS A 94 27.07 15.42 27.34
N VAL A 95 25.89 15.28 27.96
CA VAL A 95 25.31 13.98 28.32
C VAL A 95 25.08 13.12 27.08
N PHE A 96 24.49 13.65 26.01
CA PHE A 96 24.28 12.91 24.76
C PHE A 96 25.61 12.46 24.16
N SER A 97 26.60 13.34 24.11
CA SER A 97 27.93 13.00 23.57
C SER A 97 28.57 11.84 24.35
N TYR A 98 28.49 11.84 25.69
CA TYR A 98 29.01 10.73 26.50
C TYR A 98 28.26 9.42 26.27
N ILE A 99 26.91 9.45 26.17
CA ILE A 99 26.11 8.26 25.89
C ILE A 99 26.49 7.66 24.54
N PHE A 100 26.69 8.48 23.50
CA PHE A 100 27.02 7.99 22.16
C PHE A 100 28.46 7.51 22.02
N VAL A 101 29.40 8.11 22.75
CA VAL A 101 30.76 7.57 22.87
C VAL A 101 30.74 6.21 23.58
N LEU A 102 29.96 6.05 24.64
CA LEU A 102 29.79 4.77 25.33
C LEU A 102 29.17 3.71 24.41
N GLU A 103 28.12 4.06 23.65
CA GLU A 103 27.52 3.19 22.64
C GLU A 103 28.56 2.73 21.61
N MET A 104 29.39 3.65 21.12
CA MET A 104 30.46 3.34 20.15
C MET A 104 31.46 2.34 20.73
N PHE A 105 31.93 2.53 21.96
CA PHE A 105 32.85 1.59 22.62
C PHE A 105 32.20 0.20 22.83
N LEU A 106 30.94 0.15 23.24
CA LEU A 106 30.20 -1.11 23.38
C LEU A 106 30.11 -1.85 22.03
N LYS A 107 29.83 -1.14 20.93
CA LYS A 107 29.80 -1.70 19.57
C LYS A 107 31.17 -2.19 19.10
N TRP A 108 32.26 -1.48 19.40
CA TRP A 108 33.62 -1.93 19.06
C TRP A 108 33.98 -3.24 19.75
N ILE A 109 33.63 -3.37 21.04
CA ILE A 109 33.90 -4.57 21.81
C ILE A 109 33.00 -5.73 21.33
N ALA A 110 31.70 -5.47 21.11
CA ALA A 110 30.75 -6.49 20.65
C ALA A 110 31.09 -7.02 19.25
N TYR A 111 31.09 -6.14 18.24
CA TYR A 111 31.23 -6.54 16.83
C TYR A 111 32.68 -6.72 16.38
N GLY A 112 33.64 -6.09 17.06
CA GLY A 112 35.04 -6.03 16.61
C GLY A 112 35.27 -5.00 15.51
N PHE A 113 36.54 -4.64 15.30
CA PHE A 113 36.93 -3.59 14.36
C PHE A 113 36.57 -3.94 12.90
N LYS A 114 36.76 -5.21 12.50
CA LYS A 114 36.50 -5.66 11.13
C LYS A 114 35.02 -5.45 10.76
N LYS A 115 34.09 -5.99 11.53
CA LYS A 115 32.63 -5.92 11.26
C LYS A 115 32.06 -4.52 11.46
N TYR A 116 32.63 -3.74 12.39
CA TYR A 116 32.22 -2.35 12.60
C TYR A 116 32.55 -1.45 11.41
N PHE A 117 33.79 -1.51 10.88
CA PHE A 117 34.22 -0.64 9.78
C PHE A 117 33.80 -1.10 8.39
N THR A 118 33.30 -2.33 8.23
CA THR A 118 32.66 -2.77 6.97
C THR A 118 31.20 -2.34 6.84
N ASN A 119 30.53 -2.02 7.94
CA ASN A 119 29.12 -1.61 7.92
C ASN A 119 28.98 -0.09 7.71
N TYR A 120 28.35 0.31 6.60
CA TYR A 120 28.11 1.72 6.26
C TYR A 120 27.38 2.51 7.34
N TRP A 121 26.44 1.89 8.07
CA TRP A 121 25.67 2.55 9.13
C TRP A 121 26.50 2.81 10.39
N CYS A 122 27.38 1.87 10.73
CA CYS A 122 28.35 2.05 11.82
C CYS A 122 29.36 3.16 11.49
N TRP A 123 29.75 3.27 10.21
CA TRP A 123 30.63 4.33 9.73
C TRP A 123 29.98 5.72 9.83
N LEU A 124 28.68 5.83 9.52
CA LEU A 124 27.90 7.05 9.72
C LEU A 124 27.83 7.45 11.20
N ASP A 125 27.52 6.49 12.08
CA ASP A 125 27.49 6.72 13.54
C ASP A 125 28.87 7.20 14.04
N PHE A 126 29.94 6.56 13.58
CA PHE A 126 31.33 6.90 13.92
C PHE A 126 31.67 8.35 13.56
N LEU A 127 31.40 8.78 12.32
CA LEU A 127 31.67 10.15 11.89
C LEU A 127 30.93 11.20 12.72
N ILE A 128 29.66 10.92 13.10
CA ILE A 128 28.86 11.87 13.88
C ILE A 128 29.37 11.99 15.32
N VAL A 129 29.82 10.87 15.90
CA VAL A 129 30.45 10.86 17.24
C VAL A 129 31.77 11.63 17.21
N ASP A 130 32.60 11.42 16.20
CA ASP A 130 33.90 12.11 16.06
C ASP A 130 33.75 13.62 15.93
N VAL A 131 32.82 14.11 15.11
CA VAL A 131 32.53 15.56 15.01
C VAL A 131 32.15 16.15 16.36
N SER A 132 31.35 15.41 17.14
CA SER A 132 30.93 15.85 18.49
C SER A 132 32.10 15.82 19.49
N LEU A 133 32.98 14.81 19.40
CA LEU A 133 34.16 14.68 20.24
C LEU A 133 35.18 15.80 19.98
N ILE A 134 35.47 16.11 18.71
CA ILE A 134 36.37 17.19 18.32
C ILE A 134 35.86 18.54 18.86
N SER A 135 34.56 18.81 18.73
CA SER A 135 33.93 20.02 19.28
C SER A 135 34.06 20.09 20.81
N LEU A 136 33.86 18.97 21.51
CA LEU A 136 33.94 18.91 22.98
C LEU A 136 35.38 19.14 23.48
N VAL A 137 36.37 18.49 22.85
CA VAL A 137 37.80 18.66 23.19
C VAL A 137 38.24 20.09 22.91
N ALA A 138 37.86 20.66 21.77
CA ALA A 138 38.20 22.02 21.41
C ALA A 138 37.65 23.07 22.40
N ASN A 139 36.40 22.89 22.85
CA ASN A 139 35.80 23.75 23.87
C ASN A 139 36.52 23.61 25.22
N SER A 140 36.92 22.40 25.61
CA SER A 140 37.65 22.17 26.87
C SER A 140 39.06 22.74 26.86
N LEU A 141 39.72 22.81 25.71
CA LEU A 141 41.06 23.37 25.55
C LEU A 141 41.06 24.89 25.34
N GLY A 142 39.88 25.52 25.29
CA GLY A 142 39.75 26.97 25.12
C GLY A 142 39.94 27.47 23.67
N TYR A 143 39.93 26.58 22.68
CA TYR A 143 40.04 26.94 21.26
C TYR A 143 38.69 27.28 20.60
N SER A 144 37.67 27.65 21.39
CA SER A 144 36.26 27.77 20.98
C SER A 144 35.99 28.76 19.84
N ASP A 145 36.86 29.74 19.65
CA ASP A 145 36.59 30.91 18.80
C ASP A 145 37.14 30.78 17.38
N PHE A 146 37.88 29.71 17.06
CA PHE A 146 38.30 29.46 15.68
C PHE A 146 37.09 29.22 14.78
N ALA A 147 37.07 29.90 13.63
CA ALA A 147 35.99 29.80 12.65
C ALA A 147 35.69 28.35 12.22
N ALA A 148 36.71 27.50 12.15
CA ALA A 148 36.57 26.07 11.85
C ALA A 148 35.79 25.30 12.94
N ILE A 149 35.96 25.64 14.21
CA ILE A 149 35.23 25.00 15.31
C ILE A 149 33.78 25.49 15.35
N LYS A 150 33.54 26.76 14.98
CA LYS A 150 32.20 27.31 14.81
C LYS A 150 31.42 26.63 13.67
N SER A 151 32.08 26.30 12.55
CA SER A 151 31.45 25.55 11.46
C SER A 151 31.25 24.08 11.79
N LEU A 152 32.17 23.42 12.51
CA LEU A 152 31.98 22.06 13.02
C LEU A 152 30.75 21.96 13.93
N ARG A 153 30.45 23.01 14.72
CA ARG A 153 29.23 23.07 15.54
C ARG A 153 27.94 23.01 14.72
N THR A 154 27.95 23.53 13.48
CA THR A 154 26.78 23.44 12.58
C THR A 154 26.57 22.02 12.03
N LEU A 155 27.61 21.18 11.97
CA LEU A 155 27.49 19.78 11.55
C LEU A 155 26.73 18.92 12.58
N ARG A 156 26.43 19.44 13.78
CA ARG A 156 25.49 18.79 14.72
C ARG A 156 24.10 18.60 14.11
N ALA A 157 23.74 19.39 13.09
CA ALA A 157 22.55 19.19 12.27
C ALA A 157 22.48 17.81 11.58
N LEU A 158 23.59 17.08 11.47
CA LEU A 158 23.66 15.72 10.91
C LEU A 158 23.26 14.62 11.90
N ARG A 159 23.17 14.89 13.21
CA ARG A 159 22.78 13.89 14.24
C ARG A 159 21.47 13.15 13.95
N PRO A 160 20.40 13.79 13.42
CA PRO A 160 19.18 13.09 13.03
C PRO A 160 19.40 11.98 11.99
N LEU A 161 20.48 12.01 11.19
CA LEU A 161 20.79 10.93 10.23
C LEU A 161 20.98 9.57 10.91
N ARG A 162 21.32 9.53 12.20
CA ARG A 162 21.41 8.30 12.99
C ARG A 162 20.06 7.58 13.11
N ALA A 163 18.94 8.29 12.98
CA ALA A 163 17.62 7.68 12.96
C ALA A 163 17.42 6.79 11.70
N LEU A 164 18.07 7.10 10.58
CA LEU A 164 17.94 6.33 9.33
C LEU A 164 18.38 4.88 9.49
N SER A 165 19.44 4.64 10.27
CA SER A 165 19.93 3.28 10.51
C SER A 165 19.00 2.48 11.42
N ARG A 166 18.13 3.13 12.20
CA ARG A 166 17.31 2.47 13.23
C ARG A 166 15.87 2.19 12.80
N PHE A 167 15.28 3.06 11.98
CA PHE A 167 13.93 2.82 11.45
C PHE A 167 13.97 1.97 10.18
N GLU A 168 13.45 0.75 10.26
CA GLU A 168 13.41 -0.21 9.15
C GLU A 168 12.76 0.39 7.89
N GLY A 169 11.63 1.10 8.05
CA GLY A 169 10.93 1.74 6.94
C GLY A 169 11.77 2.79 6.22
N MET A 170 12.53 3.63 6.95
CA MET A 170 13.44 4.61 6.34
C MET A 170 14.67 3.94 5.72
N ARG A 171 15.22 2.90 6.35
CA ARG A 171 16.36 2.13 5.84
C ARG A 171 16.05 1.52 4.47
N VAL A 172 14.87 0.95 4.31
CA VAL A 172 14.38 0.40 3.04
C VAL A 172 14.37 1.46 1.95
N VAL A 173 13.81 2.64 2.23
CA VAL A 173 13.74 3.75 1.26
C VAL A 173 15.14 4.28 0.92
N VAL A 174 16.03 4.45 1.90
CA VAL A 174 17.40 4.92 1.65
C VAL A 174 18.21 3.91 0.84
N ASN A 175 18.11 2.62 1.13
CA ASN A 175 18.76 1.58 0.32
C ASN A 175 18.25 1.59 -1.12
N ALA A 176 16.95 1.81 -1.30
CA ALA A 176 16.36 1.97 -2.61
C ALA A 176 16.93 3.19 -3.36
N LEU A 177 17.00 4.34 -2.69
CA LEU A 177 17.61 5.54 -3.26
C LEU A 177 19.10 5.33 -3.62
N ILE A 178 19.88 4.70 -2.74
CA ILE A 178 21.31 4.43 -2.99
C ILE A 178 21.49 3.54 -4.22
N GLY A 179 20.65 2.51 -4.40
CA GLY A 179 20.69 1.69 -5.61
C GLY A 179 20.25 2.43 -6.89
N ALA A 180 19.55 3.57 -6.75
CA ALA A 180 19.15 4.43 -7.87
C ALA A 180 20.18 5.52 -8.21
N ILE A 181 21.09 5.87 -7.28
CA ILE A 181 22.11 6.91 -7.48
C ILE A 181 22.91 6.70 -8.78
N PRO A 182 23.40 5.50 -9.14
CA PRO A 182 24.17 5.34 -10.38
C PRO A 182 23.40 5.74 -11.64
N SER A 183 22.12 5.35 -11.74
CA SER A 183 21.25 5.72 -12.84
C SER A 183 20.97 7.23 -12.86
N ILE A 184 20.71 7.81 -11.68
CA ILE A 184 20.49 9.26 -11.52
C ILE A 184 21.74 10.05 -11.93
N MET A 185 22.94 9.60 -11.56
CA MET A 185 24.20 10.25 -11.91
C MET A 185 24.46 10.24 -13.41
N ASN A 186 24.08 9.16 -14.12
CA ASN A 186 24.16 9.12 -15.57
C ASN A 186 23.25 10.16 -16.22
N VAL A 187 22.00 10.29 -15.76
CA VAL A 187 21.06 11.32 -16.25
C VAL A 187 21.57 12.71 -15.92
N LEU A 188 22.02 12.94 -14.70
CA LEU A 188 22.57 14.22 -14.27
C LEU A 188 23.77 14.62 -15.12
N LEU A 189 24.67 13.70 -15.44
CA LEU A 189 25.83 13.96 -16.30
C LEU A 189 25.39 14.40 -17.71
N VAL A 190 24.43 13.70 -18.31
CA VAL A 190 23.87 14.09 -19.61
C VAL A 190 23.24 15.48 -19.55
N CYS A 191 22.47 15.76 -18.49
CA CYS A 191 21.86 17.08 -18.28
C CYS A 191 22.90 18.19 -18.11
N LEU A 192 23.96 17.95 -17.32
CA LEU A 192 25.05 18.91 -17.12
C LEU A 192 25.77 19.21 -18.43
N ILE A 193 26.09 18.19 -19.24
CA ILE A 193 26.73 18.41 -20.55
C ILE A 193 25.82 19.25 -21.46
N PHE A 194 24.52 18.95 -21.49
CA PHE A 194 23.58 19.71 -22.29
C PHE A 194 23.43 21.16 -21.81
N TRP A 195 23.31 21.36 -20.50
CA TRP A 195 23.21 22.69 -19.88
C TRP A 195 24.50 23.50 -20.04
N LEU A 196 25.66 22.85 -20.12
CA LEU A 196 26.93 23.52 -20.39
C LEU A 196 26.91 24.29 -21.72
N ILE A 197 26.34 23.69 -22.77
CA ILE A 197 26.24 24.30 -24.10
C ILE A 197 25.42 25.59 -24.01
N PHE A 198 24.25 25.53 -23.37
CA PHE A 198 23.38 26.70 -23.18
C PHE A 198 24.00 27.74 -22.26
N SER A 199 24.74 27.32 -21.23
CA SER A 199 25.41 28.23 -20.32
C SER A 199 26.53 29.00 -21.02
N ILE A 200 27.35 28.33 -21.84
CA ILE A 200 28.41 29.00 -22.62
C ILE A 200 27.79 29.96 -23.64
N MET A 201 26.73 29.54 -24.33
CA MET A 201 25.97 30.41 -25.24
C MET A 201 25.39 31.62 -24.50
N GLY A 202 24.81 31.43 -23.32
CA GLY A 202 24.24 32.50 -22.50
C GLY A 202 25.29 33.50 -22.01
N VAL A 203 26.47 33.03 -21.59
CA VAL A 203 27.60 33.90 -21.24
C VAL A 203 28.00 34.77 -22.42
N ASN A 204 28.13 34.19 -23.62
CA ASN A 204 28.49 34.97 -24.82
C ASN A 204 27.44 36.01 -25.20
N LEU A 205 26.16 35.74 -24.97
CA LEU A 205 25.07 36.65 -25.30
C LEU A 205 24.86 37.76 -24.26
N PHE A 206 24.99 37.45 -22.97
CA PHE A 206 24.47 38.29 -21.89
C PHE A 206 25.51 38.74 -20.85
N ALA A 207 26.74 38.22 -20.87
CA ALA A 207 27.76 38.59 -19.87
C ALA A 207 28.01 40.11 -19.84
N GLY A 208 28.01 40.69 -18.64
CA GLY A 208 28.24 42.11 -18.42
C GLY A 208 27.09 43.05 -18.81
N LYS A 209 25.98 42.54 -19.37
CA LYS A 209 24.87 43.37 -19.86
C LYS A 209 23.70 43.54 -18.86
N PHE A 210 23.70 42.82 -17.73
CA PHE A 210 22.63 42.86 -16.72
C PHE A 210 22.84 43.95 -15.65
N GLY A 211 23.59 45.00 -15.98
CA GLY A 211 23.77 46.16 -15.09
C GLY A 211 22.64 47.16 -15.25
N LYS A 212 22.23 47.79 -14.14
CA LYS A 212 21.22 48.85 -14.13
C LYS A 212 21.55 49.91 -13.08
N CYS A 213 21.32 51.16 -13.41
CA CYS A 213 21.36 52.27 -12.46
C CYS A 213 20.05 52.32 -11.67
N VAL A 214 20.13 52.29 -10.34
CA VAL A 214 18.99 52.35 -9.43
C VAL A 214 19.17 53.47 -8.41
N ASN A 215 18.06 54.06 -7.98
CA ASN A 215 18.03 54.97 -6.83
C ASN A 215 18.01 54.15 -5.52
N ARG A 216 18.34 54.75 -4.37
CA ARG A 216 18.17 54.18 -3.02
C ARG A 216 16.74 53.71 -2.72
N THR A 217 15.74 54.22 -3.42
CA THR A 217 14.34 53.76 -3.33
C THR A 217 14.03 52.54 -4.20
N GLY A 218 15.00 52.03 -4.97
CA GLY A 218 14.85 50.87 -5.87
C GLY A 218 14.28 51.18 -7.25
N PHE A 219 14.01 52.45 -7.56
CA PHE A 219 13.45 52.86 -8.86
C PHE A 219 14.52 52.84 -9.97
N ILE A 220 14.16 52.30 -11.14
CA ILE A 220 15.01 52.24 -12.34
C ILE A 220 14.71 53.47 -13.20
N HIS A 221 15.71 54.31 -13.44
CA HIS A 221 15.55 55.51 -14.26
C HIS A 221 15.62 55.21 -15.76
N SER A 222 14.89 56.02 -16.54
CA SER A 222 14.88 55.95 -18.00
C SER A 222 16.23 56.37 -18.58
N VAL A 223 16.54 55.84 -19.77
CA VAL A 223 17.79 56.11 -20.51
C VAL A 223 17.99 57.60 -20.83
N SER A 224 16.92 58.40 -20.82
CA SER A 224 16.99 59.86 -20.98
C SER A 224 17.70 60.58 -19.82
N VAL A 225 17.78 59.97 -18.63
CA VAL A 225 18.43 60.57 -17.44
C VAL A 225 19.82 59.99 -17.22
N VAL A 226 19.97 58.68 -17.40
CA VAL A 226 21.24 57.95 -17.26
C VAL A 226 21.36 56.95 -18.39
N ASN A 227 22.33 57.12 -19.28
CA ASN A 227 22.50 56.25 -20.44
C ASN A 227 23.59 55.17 -20.22
N ASN A 228 24.63 55.47 -19.44
CA ASN A 228 25.72 54.54 -19.17
C ASN A 228 26.11 54.50 -17.69
N LYS A 229 26.93 53.50 -17.34
CA LYS A 229 27.43 53.33 -15.97
C LYS A 229 28.27 54.52 -15.48
N SER A 230 29.04 55.18 -16.36
CA SER A 230 29.85 56.35 -15.98
C SER A 230 28.99 57.56 -15.58
N GLU A 231 27.86 57.77 -16.24
CA GLU A 231 26.85 58.78 -15.85
C GLU A 231 26.15 58.40 -14.54
N CYS A 232 25.88 57.11 -14.31
CA CYS A 232 25.33 56.65 -13.03
C CYS A 232 26.30 56.94 -11.87
N LEU A 233 27.59 56.64 -12.08
CA LEU A 233 28.63 56.82 -11.06
C LEU A 233 29.01 58.29 -10.86
N SER A 234 28.90 59.15 -11.87
CA SER A 234 29.10 60.59 -11.69
C SER A 234 27.98 61.24 -10.87
N MET A 235 26.82 60.60 -10.80
CA MET A 235 25.69 60.98 -9.96
C MET A 235 25.62 60.18 -8.64
N ASN A 236 26.70 59.48 -8.25
CA ASN A 236 26.73 58.67 -7.01
C ASN A 236 26.62 59.52 -5.73
N ASP A 237 27.13 60.76 -5.77
CA ASP A 237 26.91 61.73 -4.69
C ASP A 237 25.42 62.08 -4.49
N THR A 238 24.58 61.82 -5.49
CA THR A 238 23.13 62.00 -5.50
C THR A 238 22.38 60.67 -5.57
N GLN A 239 22.17 59.96 -4.46
CA GLN A 239 21.21 58.84 -4.30
C GLN A 239 21.26 57.65 -5.31
N PHE A 240 22.13 57.64 -6.33
CA PHE A 240 22.18 56.60 -7.38
C PHE A 240 23.35 55.65 -7.18
N TYR A 241 23.13 54.37 -7.45
CA TYR A 241 24.19 53.38 -7.49
C TYR A 241 23.95 52.38 -8.63
N TRP A 242 25.04 51.86 -9.18
CA TRP A 242 25.00 50.88 -10.25
C TRP A 242 24.97 49.47 -9.67
N THR A 243 23.85 48.78 -9.85
CA THR A 243 23.69 47.39 -9.39
C THR A 243 23.57 46.43 -10.58
N LYS A 244 23.83 45.15 -10.33
CA LYS A 244 23.63 44.07 -11.29
C LYS A 244 22.52 43.17 -10.81
N VAL A 245 21.83 42.51 -11.74
CA VAL A 245 20.95 41.39 -11.38
C VAL A 245 21.80 40.31 -10.68
N LYS A 246 21.34 39.85 -9.50
CA LYS A 246 22.09 38.93 -8.62
C LYS A 246 22.39 37.60 -9.30
N VAL A 247 21.41 37.04 -10.01
CA VAL A 247 21.55 35.84 -10.84
C VAL A 247 21.72 36.27 -12.29
N ASN A 248 22.88 36.00 -12.88
CA ASN A 248 23.26 36.49 -14.20
C ASN A 248 24.15 35.50 -14.97
N PHE A 249 24.52 35.88 -16.20
CA PHE A 249 25.38 35.10 -17.09
C PHE A 249 26.83 35.63 -17.15
N ASP A 250 27.35 36.26 -16.08
CA ASP A 250 28.73 36.79 -16.09
C ASP A 250 29.78 35.67 -16.13
N ASN A 251 29.45 34.49 -15.60
CA ASN A 251 30.30 33.30 -15.68
C ASN A 251 29.45 32.03 -15.88
N VAL A 252 30.10 30.93 -16.28
CA VAL A 252 29.40 29.65 -16.55
C VAL A 252 28.69 29.12 -15.29
N GLY A 253 29.26 29.28 -14.09
CA GLY A 253 28.64 28.81 -12.85
C GLY A 253 27.33 29.52 -12.49
N LEU A 254 27.29 30.85 -12.61
CA LEU A 254 26.08 31.67 -12.46
C LEU A 254 25.13 31.47 -13.64
N GLY A 255 25.66 31.16 -14.83
CA GLY A 255 24.88 30.70 -15.97
C GLY A 255 24.10 29.42 -15.67
N TYR A 256 24.73 28.42 -15.03
CA TYR A 256 24.04 27.23 -14.53
C TYR A 256 22.93 27.56 -13.52
N LEU A 257 23.19 28.47 -12.58
CA LEU A 257 22.17 28.91 -11.62
C LEU A 257 20.99 29.61 -12.31
N SER A 258 21.28 30.44 -13.31
CA SER A 258 20.29 31.13 -14.14
C SER A 258 19.43 30.13 -14.93
N LEU A 259 20.07 29.14 -15.55
CA LEU A 259 19.39 28.07 -16.28
C LEU A 259 18.57 27.18 -15.34
N LEU A 260 19.01 26.94 -14.11
CA LEU A 260 18.24 26.20 -13.10
C LEU A 260 16.95 26.96 -12.71
N GLN A 261 17.02 28.28 -12.55
CA GLN A 261 15.83 29.12 -12.32
C GLN A 261 14.85 29.07 -13.49
N VAL A 262 15.35 29.15 -14.73
CA VAL A 262 14.53 29.00 -15.93
C VAL A 262 13.94 27.57 -16.03
N ALA A 263 14.72 26.53 -15.73
CA ALA A 263 14.27 25.15 -15.85
C ALA A 263 13.20 24.77 -14.82
N THR A 264 13.26 25.36 -13.62
CA THR A 264 12.25 25.18 -12.56
C THR A 264 11.05 26.13 -12.69
N PHE A 265 11.09 27.08 -13.64
CA PHE A 265 10.10 28.16 -13.80
C PHE A 265 9.93 29.05 -12.55
N LYS A 266 11.04 29.33 -11.85
CA LYS A 266 11.09 30.18 -10.64
C LYS A 266 12.21 31.20 -10.80
N GLY A 267 11.93 32.49 -10.61
CA GLY A 267 12.89 33.57 -10.90
C GLY A 267 13.16 33.81 -12.39
N TRP A 268 12.61 32.96 -13.28
CA TRP A 268 12.86 33.02 -14.73
C TRP A 268 12.42 34.33 -15.39
N MET A 269 11.38 34.97 -14.86
CA MET A 269 10.87 36.25 -15.38
C MET A 269 11.90 37.37 -15.24
N GLU A 270 12.59 37.47 -14.10
CA GLU A 270 13.60 38.52 -13.88
C GLU A 270 14.79 38.37 -14.82
N ILE A 271 15.27 37.14 -15.01
CA ILE A 271 16.36 36.82 -15.94
C ILE A 271 15.95 37.15 -17.37
N MET A 272 14.73 36.76 -17.76
CA MET A 272 14.23 36.94 -19.11
C MET A 272 14.00 38.43 -19.43
N HIS A 273 13.44 39.21 -18.51
CA HIS A 273 13.32 40.66 -18.65
C HIS A 273 14.70 41.31 -18.77
N ALA A 274 15.66 40.94 -17.92
CA ALA A 274 17.03 41.45 -18.00
C ALA A 274 17.71 41.13 -19.34
N ALA A 275 17.46 39.95 -19.91
CA ALA A 275 17.99 39.54 -21.20
C ALA A 275 17.38 40.31 -22.38
N VAL A 276 16.07 40.50 -22.38
CA VAL A 276 15.33 41.19 -23.45
C VAL A 276 15.58 42.71 -23.43
N ASP A 277 15.80 43.27 -22.23
CA ASP A 277 16.08 44.69 -22.05
C ASP A 277 17.57 45.04 -22.25
N SER A 278 18.43 44.02 -22.36
CA SER A 278 19.88 44.20 -22.48
C SER A 278 20.29 44.85 -23.80
N ARG A 279 21.29 45.74 -23.76
CA ARG A 279 21.89 46.40 -24.93
C ARG A 279 23.37 46.03 -25.08
N GLY A 280 24.27 47.00 -24.86
CA GLY A 280 25.71 46.80 -24.74
C GLY A 280 26.16 46.54 -23.30
N VAL A 281 27.47 46.32 -23.14
CA VAL A 281 28.12 46.20 -21.82
C VAL A 281 28.24 47.60 -21.21
N GLU A 282 27.91 47.74 -19.93
CA GLU A 282 27.88 49.04 -19.18
C GLU A 282 26.88 50.10 -19.69
N GLU A 283 25.92 49.71 -20.53
CA GLU A 283 24.80 50.56 -20.95
C GLU A 283 23.55 50.33 -20.10
N GLN A 284 22.74 51.37 -19.89
CA GLN A 284 21.46 51.24 -19.19
C GLN A 284 20.47 50.45 -20.06
N PRO A 285 19.74 49.46 -19.50
CA PRO A 285 18.78 48.66 -20.24
C PRO A 285 17.60 49.49 -20.74
N ILE A 286 17.09 49.14 -21.93
CA ILE A 286 15.86 49.70 -22.50
C ILE A 286 14.85 48.59 -22.60
N ARG A 287 13.65 48.82 -22.06
CA ARG A 287 12.57 47.86 -22.12
C ARG A 287 12.33 47.36 -23.55
N GLU A 288 12.37 46.05 -23.73
CA GLU A 288 11.99 45.32 -24.95
C GLU A 288 12.80 45.68 -26.22
N ILE A 289 14.05 46.12 -26.07
CA ILE A 289 14.92 46.44 -27.22
C ILE A 289 15.36 45.20 -28.02
N ASN A 290 15.67 44.11 -27.34
CA ASN A 290 16.16 42.86 -27.93
C ASN A 290 15.12 41.73 -27.79
N LEU A 291 13.93 41.94 -28.34
CA LEU A 291 12.78 41.02 -28.24
C LEU A 291 13.10 39.57 -28.67
N TYR A 292 13.97 39.39 -29.67
CA TYR A 292 14.32 38.06 -30.18
C TYR A 292 15.01 37.15 -29.16
N MET A 293 15.53 37.71 -28.05
CA MET A 293 16.17 36.92 -27.00
C MET A 293 15.20 35.98 -26.26
N TYR A 294 13.89 36.18 -26.36
CA TYR A 294 12.90 35.19 -25.91
C TYR A 294 13.10 33.81 -26.56
N LEU A 295 13.55 33.75 -27.82
CA LEU A 295 13.79 32.48 -28.52
C LEU A 295 14.85 31.62 -27.84
N TYR A 296 15.89 32.24 -27.25
CA TYR A 296 16.90 31.52 -26.47
C TYR A 296 16.26 30.74 -25.31
N PHE A 297 15.38 31.38 -24.55
CA PHE A 297 14.72 30.77 -23.40
C PHE A 297 13.67 29.73 -23.82
N VAL A 298 12.89 29.98 -24.88
CA VAL A 298 11.91 29.00 -25.40
C VAL A 298 12.61 27.72 -25.84
N ILE A 299 13.71 27.83 -26.60
CA ILE A 299 14.50 26.65 -27.02
C ILE A 299 15.07 25.92 -25.80
N PHE A 300 15.60 26.65 -24.82
CA PHE A 300 16.10 26.04 -23.59
C PHE A 300 14.99 25.38 -22.77
N ILE A 301 13.78 25.93 -22.68
CA ILE A 301 12.67 25.33 -21.93
C ILE A 301 12.25 24.00 -22.57
N ILE A 302 12.16 23.95 -23.90
CA ILE A 302 11.80 22.72 -24.63
C ILE A 302 12.86 21.64 -24.40
N PHE A 303 14.14 21.92 -24.68
CA PHE A 303 15.17 20.88 -24.62
C PHE A 303 15.77 20.67 -23.22
N GLY A 304 15.96 21.76 -22.48
CA GLY A 304 16.69 21.79 -21.21
C GLY A 304 15.83 21.57 -19.96
N SER A 305 14.51 21.80 -20.03
CA SER A 305 13.58 21.55 -18.91
C SER A 305 12.63 20.38 -19.21
N PHE A 306 11.87 20.46 -20.30
CA PHE A 306 10.84 19.44 -20.57
C PHE A 306 11.43 18.04 -20.80
N PHE A 307 12.43 17.91 -21.68
CA PHE A 307 13.08 16.61 -21.92
C PHE A 307 13.89 16.10 -20.73
N THR A 308 14.61 16.98 -20.02
CA THR A 308 15.46 16.58 -18.89
C THR A 308 14.62 16.12 -17.69
N LEU A 309 13.55 16.83 -17.35
CA LEU A 309 12.64 16.45 -16.27
C LEU A 309 11.93 15.12 -16.59
N ASN A 310 11.47 14.95 -17.83
CA ASN A 310 10.83 13.70 -18.26
C ASN A 310 11.82 12.51 -18.26
N LEU A 311 13.06 12.72 -18.69
CA LEU A 311 14.11 11.70 -18.60
C LEU A 311 14.40 11.31 -17.14
N PHE A 312 14.43 12.30 -16.24
CA PHE A 312 14.66 12.07 -14.83
C PHE A 312 13.54 11.22 -14.19
N ILE A 313 12.28 11.58 -14.45
CA ILE A 313 11.11 10.83 -13.97
C ILE A 313 11.12 9.41 -14.55
N GLY A 314 11.41 9.25 -15.84
CA GLY A 314 11.48 7.94 -16.50
C GLY A 314 12.51 7.00 -15.87
N VAL A 315 13.71 7.51 -15.59
CA VAL A 315 14.79 6.70 -14.97
C VAL A 315 14.47 6.34 -13.51
N ILE A 316 13.85 7.23 -12.75
CA ILE A 316 13.43 6.92 -11.37
C ILE A 316 12.37 5.83 -11.36
N ILE A 317 11.36 5.92 -12.23
CA ILE A 317 10.29 4.92 -12.31
C ILE A 317 10.87 3.54 -12.67
N ASP A 318 11.73 3.48 -13.70
CA ASP A 318 12.35 2.22 -14.11
C ASP A 318 13.22 1.62 -12.99
N ASN A 319 14.06 2.43 -12.34
CA ASN A 319 14.92 1.95 -11.25
C ASN A 319 14.09 1.49 -10.04
N PHE A 320 13.05 2.23 -9.66
CA PHE A 320 12.15 1.84 -8.58
C PHE A 320 11.46 0.51 -8.86
N ASN A 321 10.98 0.31 -10.10
CA ASN A 321 10.35 -0.93 -10.53
C ASN A 321 11.33 -2.11 -10.48
N GLN A 322 12.58 -1.91 -10.92
CA GLN A 322 13.62 -2.94 -10.80
C GLN A 322 13.92 -3.31 -9.34
N GLN A 323 13.97 -2.33 -8.44
CA GLN A 323 14.24 -2.59 -7.02
C GLN A 323 13.07 -3.24 -6.30
N LYS A 324 11.83 -2.81 -6.58
CA LYS A 324 10.62 -3.44 -6.04
C LYS A 324 10.55 -4.91 -6.43
N ARG A 325 10.95 -5.25 -7.66
CA ARG A 325 11.08 -6.66 -8.12
C ARG A 325 12.09 -7.45 -7.28
N LYS A 326 13.26 -6.87 -7.00
CA LYS A 326 14.29 -7.50 -6.13
C LYS A 326 13.84 -7.67 -4.68
N MET A 327 13.21 -6.63 -4.09
CA MET A 327 12.82 -6.58 -2.68
C MET A 327 11.64 -7.49 -2.33
N ARG A 328 10.66 -7.64 -3.24
CA ARG A 328 9.51 -8.52 -2.98
C ARG A 328 9.86 -10.01 -3.05
N GLY A 329 11.08 -10.37 -3.44
CA GLY A 329 11.44 -11.77 -3.69
C GLY A 329 10.48 -12.45 -4.65
N GLN A 330 9.73 -11.68 -5.46
CA GLN A 330 8.76 -12.22 -6.39
C GLN A 330 9.55 -12.79 -7.55
N ASP A 331 9.46 -14.11 -7.70
CA ASP A 331 10.19 -14.93 -8.63
C ASP A 331 10.32 -14.24 -10.00
N ILE A 332 11.56 -14.01 -10.39
CA ILE A 332 11.98 -13.41 -11.66
C ILE A 332 11.49 -14.27 -12.87
N PHE A 333 10.98 -15.47 -12.59
CA PHE A 333 10.59 -16.50 -13.55
C PHE A 333 9.09 -16.62 -13.80
N MET A 334 8.22 -15.95 -13.03
CA MET A 334 6.77 -16.00 -13.30
C MET A 334 6.35 -14.91 -14.29
N THR A 335 5.57 -15.30 -15.30
CA THR A 335 4.96 -14.38 -16.26
C THR A 335 3.86 -13.51 -15.61
N GLU A 336 3.55 -12.35 -16.21
CA GLU A 336 2.51 -11.45 -15.70
C GLU A 336 1.13 -12.11 -15.64
N GLU A 337 0.84 -13.04 -16.56
CA GLU A 337 -0.38 -13.83 -16.54
C GLU A 337 -0.39 -14.75 -15.32
N GLN A 338 0.61 -15.63 -15.14
CA GLN A 338 0.70 -16.55 -13.99
C GLN A 338 0.56 -15.85 -12.63
N LYS A 339 1.08 -14.63 -12.52
CA LYS A 339 0.96 -13.81 -11.31
C LYS A 339 -0.48 -13.42 -10.99
N LYS A 340 -1.31 -13.10 -12.00
CA LYS A 340 -2.74 -12.82 -11.83
C LYS A 340 -3.48 -14.05 -11.29
N TYR A 341 -3.21 -15.23 -11.85
CA TYR A 341 -3.78 -16.50 -11.36
C TYR A 341 -3.38 -16.76 -9.90
N TYR A 342 -2.09 -16.68 -9.58
CA TYR A 342 -1.59 -16.92 -8.22
C TYR A 342 -2.20 -15.94 -7.20
N ASN A 343 -2.33 -14.65 -7.55
CA ASN A 343 -2.93 -13.65 -6.67
C ASN A 343 -4.41 -13.88 -6.45
N ALA A 344 -5.19 -14.13 -7.51
CA ALA A 344 -6.62 -14.47 -7.41
C ALA A 344 -6.82 -15.69 -6.51
N MET A 345 -5.92 -16.68 -6.63
CA MET A 345 -5.99 -17.91 -5.86
C MET A 345 -5.56 -17.77 -4.40
N LYS A 346 -4.53 -16.96 -4.13
CA LYS A 346 -4.11 -16.63 -2.76
C LYS A 346 -5.22 -15.88 -2.02
N LYS A 347 -5.93 -14.99 -2.71
CA LYS A 347 -7.13 -14.30 -2.19
C LYS A 347 -8.25 -15.29 -1.90
N LEU A 348 -8.45 -16.29 -2.76
CA LEU A 348 -9.45 -17.36 -2.60
C LEU A 348 -9.31 -18.15 -1.29
N GLY A 349 -8.08 -18.53 -0.93
CA GLY A 349 -7.81 -19.31 0.28
C GLY A 349 -8.02 -18.55 1.59
N SER A 350 -8.23 -17.23 1.54
CA SER A 350 -8.29 -16.36 2.73
C SER A 350 -9.71 -16.00 3.17
N LYS A 351 -10.71 -15.99 2.27
CA LYS A 351 -12.11 -15.66 2.60
C LYS A 351 -12.91 -16.93 2.87
N LYS A 352 -13.59 -16.96 4.02
CA LYS A 352 -14.57 -18.01 4.37
C LYS A 352 -16.00 -17.47 4.16
N PRO A 353 -16.97 -18.31 3.78
CA PRO A 353 -18.38 -17.92 3.78
C PRO A 353 -18.77 -17.45 5.18
N GLN A 354 -19.39 -16.27 5.27
CA GLN A 354 -19.85 -15.71 6.54
C GLN A 354 -21.29 -16.16 6.81
N LYS A 355 -21.68 -16.21 8.09
CA LYS A 355 -23.07 -16.50 8.44
C LYS A 355 -23.93 -15.28 8.10
N PRO A 356 -25.04 -15.43 7.35
CA PRO A 356 -25.96 -14.33 7.12
C PRO A 356 -26.53 -13.83 8.45
N ILE A 357 -26.82 -12.53 8.53
CA ILE A 357 -27.37 -11.93 9.75
C ILE A 357 -28.74 -12.55 10.02
N PRO A 358 -28.95 -13.22 11.16
CA PRO A 358 -30.19 -13.95 11.42
C PRO A 358 -31.36 -12.98 11.53
N ARG A 359 -32.46 -13.30 10.83
CA ARG A 359 -33.70 -12.53 10.93
C ARG A 359 -34.23 -12.59 12.37
N PRO A 360 -34.55 -11.46 13.01
CA PRO A 360 -35.06 -11.47 14.37
C PRO A 360 -36.47 -12.09 14.42
N ALA A 361 -36.76 -12.85 15.49
CA ALA A 361 -38.04 -13.54 15.66
C ALA A 361 -39.23 -12.59 15.91
N ASN A 362 -38.98 -11.37 16.39
CA ASN A 362 -40.03 -10.40 16.73
C ASN A 362 -40.60 -9.74 15.46
N ILE A 363 -41.93 -9.70 15.32
CA ILE A 363 -42.62 -9.17 14.12
C ILE A 363 -42.23 -7.71 13.83
N LEU A 364 -42.23 -6.85 14.85
CA LEU A 364 -41.85 -5.43 14.69
C LEU A 364 -40.40 -5.27 14.27
N GLN A 365 -39.50 -6.08 14.83
CA GLN A 365 -38.09 -6.01 14.49
C GLN A 365 -37.79 -6.62 13.12
N ALA A 366 -38.50 -7.69 12.75
CA ALA A 366 -38.45 -8.30 11.43
C ALA A 366 -38.92 -7.29 10.37
N PHE A 367 -39.96 -6.50 10.64
CA PHE A 367 -40.38 -5.43 9.75
C PHE A 367 -39.28 -4.38 9.50
N PHE A 368 -38.62 -3.89 10.55
CA PHE A 368 -37.51 -2.94 10.39
C PHE A 368 -36.28 -3.57 9.72
N PHE A 369 -36.01 -4.84 9.99
CA PHE A 369 -34.96 -5.60 9.31
C PHE A 369 -35.24 -5.73 7.81
N ASP A 370 -36.47 -6.09 7.45
CA ASP A 370 -36.91 -6.22 6.04
C ASP A 370 -36.94 -4.85 5.34
N LEU A 371 -37.19 -3.75 6.06
CA LEU A 371 -37.13 -2.38 5.54
C LEU A 371 -35.68 -1.94 5.25
N VAL A 372 -34.78 -2.11 6.22
CA VAL A 372 -33.36 -1.73 6.09
C VAL A 372 -32.65 -2.54 5.02
N SER A 373 -33.05 -3.80 4.84
CA SER A 373 -32.43 -4.70 3.86
C SER A 373 -32.85 -4.43 2.41
N LYS A 374 -33.88 -3.59 2.17
CA LYS A 374 -34.32 -3.22 0.83
C LYS A 374 -33.39 -2.17 0.21
N GLN A 375 -32.91 -2.44 -1.00
CA GLN A 375 -32.09 -1.50 -1.77
C GLN A 375 -32.73 -0.11 -1.97
N ALA A 376 -34.06 -0.03 -2.03
CA ALA A 376 -34.78 1.25 -2.14
C ALA A 376 -34.56 2.18 -0.93
N PHE A 377 -34.41 1.61 0.27
CA PHE A 377 -34.13 2.38 1.48
C PHE A 377 -32.73 3.03 1.41
N ASP A 378 -31.73 2.26 0.99
CA ASP A 378 -30.37 2.77 0.80
C ASP A 378 -30.30 3.85 -0.30
N ILE A 379 -31.02 3.68 -1.43
CA ILE A 379 -31.09 4.70 -2.50
C ILE A 379 -31.74 5.99 -2.00
N MET A 380 -32.80 5.91 -1.18
CA MET A 380 -33.45 7.08 -0.60
C MET A 380 -32.49 7.87 0.31
N ILE A 381 -31.76 7.19 1.18
CA ILE A 381 -30.76 7.82 2.07
C ILE A 381 -29.64 8.45 1.25
N MET A 382 -29.17 7.77 0.21
CA MET A 382 -28.17 8.30 -0.73
C MET A 382 -28.62 9.62 -1.37
N MET A 383 -29.87 9.71 -1.85
CA MET A 383 -30.41 10.95 -2.43
C MET A 383 -30.48 12.09 -1.39
N LEU A 384 -30.87 11.78 -0.14
CA LEU A 384 -30.90 12.77 0.94
C LEU A 384 -29.51 13.33 1.30
N ILE A 385 -28.47 12.50 1.20
CA ILE A 385 -27.07 12.95 1.38
C ILE A 385 -26.69 13.94 0.27
N ILE A 386 -27.05 13.67 -0.98
CA ILE A 386 -26.78 14.58 -2.12
C ILE A 386 -27.48 15.92 -1.90
N VAL A 387 -28.75 15.93 -1.49
CA VAL A 387 -29.47 17.17 -1.19
C VAL A 387 -28.80 17.93 -0.04
N ASN A 388 -28.36 17.23 1.01
CA ASN A 388 -27.64 17.88 2.11
C ASN A 388 -26.30 18.50 1.64
N MET A 389 -25.56 17.84 0.75
CA MET A 389 -24.36 18.41 0.13
C MET A 389 -24.66 19.70 -0.64
N VAL A 390 -25.72 19.72 -1.45
CA VAL A 390 -26.13 20.94 -2.18
C VAL A 390 -26.45 22.07 -1.21
N THR A 391 -27.10 21.79 -0.06
CA THR A 391 -27.38 22.84 0.93
C THR A 391 -26.12 23.44 1.55
N MET A 392 -25.04 22.66 1.71
CA MET A 392 -23.74 23.18 2.16
C MET A 392 -23.06 24.05 1.10
N MET A 393 -23.26 23.76 -0.19
CA MET A 393 -22.71 24.57 -1.29
C MET A 393 -23.37 25.95 -1.43
N VAL A 394 -24.56 26.15 -0.85
CA VAL A 394 -25.29 27.42 -0.90
C VAL A 394 -24.77 28.43 0.14
N GLU A 395 -23.99 28.00 1.14
CA GLU A 395 -23.37 28.88 2.13
C GLU A 395 -22.41 29.87 1.44
N THR A 396 -22.52 31.16 1.76
CA THR A 396 -21.69 32.23 1.20
C THR A 396 -21.17 33.13 2.30
N ASP A 397 -20.02 33.76 2.07
CA ASP A 397 -19.51 34.81 2.96
C ASP A 397 -20.50 35.99 3.02
N GLU A 398 -20.63 36.63 4.18
CA GLU A 398 -21.56 37.75 4.46
C GLU A 398 -23.04 37.50 4.07
N GLN A 399 -23.59 36.33 4.37
CA GLN A 399 -25.00 36.04 4.08
C GLN A 399 -25.99 36.70 5.05
N SER A 400 -27.18 37.06 4.53
CA SER A 400 -28.27 37.60 5.36
C SER A 400 -28.68 36.66 6.51
N GLU A 401 -29.03 37.22 7.67
CA GLU A 401 -29.49 36.45 8.84
C GLU A 401 -30.68 35.54 8.52
N ARG A 402 -31.55 35.95 7.59
CA ARG A 402 -32.67 35.13 7.11
C ARG A 402 -32.18 33.86 6.40
N LYS A 403 -31.18 33.99 5.52
CA LYS A 403 -30.57 32.85 4.81
C LYS A 403 -29.87 31.91 5.80
N GLU A 404 -29.13 32.46 6.77
CA GLU A 404 -28.48 31.68 7.82
C GLU A 404 -29.51 30.90 8.68
N SER A 405 -30.58 31.55 9.12
CA SER A 405 -31.64 30.91 9.90
C SER A 405 -32.34 29.78 9.12
N ILE A 406 -32.61 30.00 7.83
CA ILE A 406 -33.21 28.98 6.95
C ILE A 406 -32.26 27.78 6.80
N LEU A 407 -30.97 28.03 6.51
CA LEU A 407 -29.98 26.97 6.35
C LEU A 407 -29.76 26.18 7.65
N ASN A 408 -29.75 26.85 8.81
CA ASN A 408 -29.65 26.19 10.11
C ASN A 408 -30.86 25.29 10.39
N LYS A 409 -32.09 25.74 10.06
CA LYS A 409 -33.30 24.91 10.17
C LYS A 409 -33.25 23.69 9.25
N ILE A 410 -32.83 23.88 8.00
CA ILE A 410 -32.67 22.78 7.04
C ILE A 410 -31.62 21.76 7.53
N ASN A 411 -30.48 22.25 8.05
CA ASN A 411 -29.42 21.40 8.59
C ASN A 411 -29.89 20.59 9.80
N LEU A 412 -30.74 21.15 10.67
CA LEU A 412 -31.36 20.45 11.78
C LEU A 412 -32.28 19.31 11.28
N VAL A 413 -33.08 19.55 10.24
CA VAL A 413 -33.95 18.53 9.64
C VAL A 413 -33.12 17.34 9.14
N PHE A 414 -32.01 17.58 8.43
CA PHE A 414 -31.13 16.50 7.98
C PHE A 414 -30.53 15.69 9.13
N ILE A 415 -30.15 16.35 10.24
CA ILE A 415 -29.63 15.66 11.43
C ILE A 415 -30.67 14.72 12.01
N VAL A 416 -31.92 15.18 12.12
CA VAL A 416 -33.02 14.35 12.61
C VAL A 416 -33.21 13.14 11.69
N ILE A 417 -33.26 13.34 10.38
CA ILE A 417 -33.41 12.24 9.40
C ILE A 417 -32.28 11.21 9.53
N PHE A 418 -31.01 11.62 9.53
CA PHE A 418 -29.88 10.69 9.66
C PHE A 418 -29.84 10.01 11.04
N THR A 419 -30.24 10.70 12.10
CA THR A 419 -30.37 10.08 13.42
C THR A 419 -31.45 9.01 13.41
N THR A 420 -32.61 9.26 12.80
CA THR A 420 -33.67 8.24 12.68
C THR A 420 -33.24 7.04 11.86
N GLU A 421 -32.53 7.26 10.74
CA GLU A 421 -31.93 6.19 9.94
C GLU A 421 -31.01 5.29 10.79
N CYS A 422 -30.09 5.90 11.54
CA CYS A 422 -29.14 5.19 12.38
C CYS A 422 -29.84 4.40 13.50
N LEU A 423 -30.84 4.99 14.16
CA LEU A 423 -31.63 4.30 15.17
C LEU A 423 -32.39 3.09 14.60
N ILE A 424 -32.97 3.23 13.39
CA ILE A 424 -33.63 2.13 12.70
C ILE A 424 -32.63 1.00 12.40
N LYS A 425 -31.42 1.33 11.91
CA LYS A 425 -30.35 0.35 11.64
C LYS A 425 -29.86 -0.36 12.90
N ILE A 426 -29.65 0.36 14.00
CA ILE A 426 -29.25 -0.21 15.30
C ILE A 426 -30.35 -1.15 15.82
N PHE A 427 -31.63 -0.75 15.73
CA PHE A 427 -32.75 -1.58 16.18
C PHE A 427 -32.90 -2.85 15.34
N ALA A 428 -32.72 -2.76 14.03
CA ALA A 428 -32.80 -3.89 13.10
C ALA A 428 -31.63 -4.88 13.29
N LEU A 429 -30.39 -4.38 13.29
CA LEU A 429 -29.15 -5.19 13.18
C LEU A 429 -28.49 -5.52 14.54
N ARG A 430 -28.88 -4.87 15.65
CA ARG A 430 -28.33 -5.10 17.00
C ARG A 430 -26.78 -5.00 17.04
N CYS A 431 -26.10 -6.02 17.54
CA CYS A 431 -24.63 -6.09 17.61
C CYS A 431 -23.98 -6.17 16.21
N TYR A 432 -24.68 -6.70 15.20
CA TYR A 432 -24.18 -6.76 13.82
C TYR A 432 -24.11 -5.37 13.17
N PHE A 433 -24.71 -4.33 13.77
CA PHE A 433 -24.49 -2.96 13.33
C PHE A 433 -23.00 -2.56 13.45
N PHE A 434 -22.35 -2.97 14.54
CA PHE A 434 -20.96 -2.59 14.86
C PHE A 434 -19.90 -3.49 14.20
N THR A 435 -20.29 -4.49 13.43
CA THR A 435 -19.33 -5.30 12.66
C THR A 435 -18.98 -4.63 11.32
N VAL A 436 -19.90 -3.83 10.76
CA VAL A 436 -19.72 -3.14 9.48
C VAL A 436 -19.07 -1.78 9.69
N ALA A 437 -17.84 -1.60 9.20
CA ALA A 437 -17.07 -0.35 9.38
C ALA A 437 -17.80 0.91 8.88
N TRP A 438 -18.54 0.82 7.77
CA TRP A 438 -19.34 1.94 7.25
C TRP A 438 -20.47 2.38 8.19
N ASN A 439 -21.09 1.45 8.91
CA ASN A 439 -22.12 1.77 9.90
C ASN A 439 -21.50 2.45 11.14
N ILE A 440 -20.29 2.02 11.55
CA ILE A 440 -19.53 2.68 12.62
C ILE A 440 -19.18 4.12 12.22
N PHE A 441 -18.70 4.32 10.99
CA PHE A 441 -18.40 5.65 10.46
C PHE A 441 -19.65 6.55 10.46
N ASP A 442 -20.78 6.06 9.96
CA ASP A 442 -22.06 6.78 9.96
C ASP A 442 -22.48 7.17 11.39
N PHE A 443 -22.34 6.25 12.35
CA PHE A 443 -22.63 6.50 13.76
C PHE A 443 -21.73 7.61 14.34
N VAL A 444 -20.42 7.56 14.08
CA VAL A 444 -19.46 8.59 14.54
C VAL A 444 -19.82 9.97 13.97
N VAL A 445 -20.14 10.07 12.68
CA VAL A 445 -20.52 11.33 12.03
C VAL A 445 -21.80 11.92 12.64
N ILE A 446 -22.77 11.07 12.99
CA ILE A 446 -24.02 11.51 13.64
C ILE A 446 -23.74 12.01 15.06
N ILE A 447 -22.94 11.28 15.85
CA ILE A 447 -22.56 11.70 17.20
C ILE A 447 -21.83 13.05 17.16
N LEU A 448 -20.84 13.22 16.28
CA LEU A 448 -20.14 14.51 16.12
C LEU A 448 -21.09 15.64 15.69
N SER A 449 -22.11 15.34 14.90
CA SER A 449 -23.13 16.31 14.47
C SER A 449 -24.03 16.75 15.63
N ILE A 450 -24.45 15.82 16.49
CA ILE A 450 -25.27 16.11 17.68
C ILE A 450 -24.45 16.88 18.71
N VAL A 451 -23.22 16.44 18.98
CA VAL A 451 -22.28 17.15 19.85
C VAL A 451 -22.11 18.58 19.34
N GLY A 452 -21.93 18.79 18.04
CA GLY A 452 -21.77 20.14 17.49
C GLY A 452 -22.96 21.09 17.70
N ILE A 453 -24.19 20.58 17.80
CA ILE A 453 -25.37 21.40 18.17
C ILE A 453 -25.36 21.69 19.67
N VAL A 454 -25.24 20.65 20.50
CA VAL A 454 -25.31 20.79 21.96
C VAL A 454 -24.17 21.66 22.48
N LEU A 455 -22.97 21.53 21.90
CA LEU A 455 -21.82 22.35 22.25
C LEU A 455 -21.97 23.80 21.79
N ALA A 456 -22.77 24.09 20.74
CA ALA A 456 -23.01 25.46 20.32
C ALA A 456 -23.70 26.28 21.43
N ASP A 457 -24.74 25.70 22.04
CA ASP A 457 -25.48 26.33 23.14
C ASP A 457 -24.63 26.46 24.42
N ILE A 458 -23.72 25.50 24.66
CA ILE A 458 -22.81 25.52 25.82
C ILE A 458 -21.66 26.52 25.62
N ILE A 459 -21.11 26.62 24.41
CA ILE A 459 -19.96 27.51 24.10
C ILE A 459 -20.41 28.97 24.03
N GLU A 460 -21.63 29.26 23.58
CA GLU A 460 -22.19 30.61 23.70
C GLU A 460 -22.22 31.07 25.18
N LYS A 461 -22.31 30.12 26.11
CA LYS A 461 -22.29 30.36 27.55
C LYS A 461 -20.90 30.30 28.20
N TYR A 462 -19.97 29.50 27.66
CA TYR A 462 -18.59 29.35 28.13
C TYR A 462 -17.63 29.71 26.98
N PHE A 463 -16.98 30.87 27.06
CA PHE A 463 -16.02 31.41 26.08
C PHE A 463 -14.94 30.39 25.65
N VAL A 464 -15.25 29.52 24.67
CA VAL A 464 -14.28 28.70 23.95
C VAL A 464 -13.99 29.36 22.61
N SER A 465 -12.76 29.21 22.11
CA SER A 465 -12.30 29.88 20.90
C SER A 465 -13.25 29.65 19.70
N PRO A 466 -13.63 30.71 18.96
CA PRO A 466 -14.51 30.58 17.78
C PRO A 466 -13.90 29.70 16.66
N THR A 467 -12.59 29.43 16.73
CA THR A 467 -11.89 28.51 15.83
C THR A 467 -12.27 27.05 16.04
N LEU A 468 -12.43 26.59 17.29
CA LEU A 468 -12.86 25.22 17.58
C LEU A 468 -14.26 24.96 17.03
N PHE A 469 -15.14 25.97 17.11
CA PHE A 469 -16.48 25.90 16.55
C PHE A 469 -16.46 25.72 15.02
N ARG A 470 -15.59 26.45 14.30
CA ARG A 470 -15.40 26.25 12.85
C ARG A 470 -14.97 24.82 12.52
N VAL A 471 -14.08 24.22 13.33
CA VAL A 471 -13.63 22.83 13.17
C VAL A 471 -14.74 21.82 13.44
N ILE A 472 -15.56 22.03 14.46
CA ILE A 472 -16.70 21.14 14.74
C ILE A 472 -17.75 21.24 13.63
N ARG A 473 -17.96 22.42 13.04
CA ARG A 473 -18.83 22.59 11.86
C ARG A 473 -18.33 21.82 10.64
N LEU A 474 -17.01 21.63 10.47
CA LEU A 474 -16.42 20.82 9.39
C LEU A 474 -16.78 19.34 9.50
N ALA A 475 -17.10 18.80 10.69
CA ALA A 475 -17.50 17.40 10.85
C ALA A 475 -18.75 17.02 10.03
N ARG A 476 -19.58 18.01 9.66
CA ARG A 476 -20.76 17.84 8.79
C ARG A 476 -20.37 17.34 7.38
N ILE A 477 -19.16 17.67 6.91
CA ILE A 477 -18.61 17.18 5.62
C ILE A 477 -18.48 15.65 5.63
N GLY A 478 -18.31 15.02 6.80
CA GLY A 478 -18.26 13.57 6.93
C GLY A 478 -19.49 12.85 6.33
N ARG A 479 -20.65 13.52 6.26
CA ARG A 479 -21.86 12.98 5.61
C ARG A 479 -21.70 12.82 4.11
N VAL A 480 -20.96 13.71 3.47
CA VAL A 480 -20.69 13.65 2.02
C VAL A 480 -19.80 12.45 1.68
N LEU A 481 -18.88 12.08 2.58
CA LEU A 481 -18.02 10.90 2.41
C LEU A 481 -18.83 9.59 2.33
N ARG A 482 -20.08 9.56 2.81
CA ARG A 482 -20.98 8.40 2.65
C ARG A 482 -21.26 8.05 1.19
N LEU A 483 -21.16 9.02 0.27
CA LEU A 483 -21.33 8.79 -1.18
C LEU A 483 -20.27 7.85 -1.76
N ILE A 484 -19.09 7.78 -1.12
CA ILE A 484 -17.99 6.88 -1.53
C ILE A 484 -18.44 5.42 -1.51
N ARG A 485 -19.35 5.04 -0.59
CA ARG A 485 -19.87 3.68 -0.47
C ARG A 485 -20.56 3.20 -1.75
N ALA A 486 -21.27 4.08 -2.45
CA ALA A 486 -22.01 3.71 -3.66
C ALA A 486 -21.16 3.73 -4.93
N ALA A 487 -20.06 4.48 -4.92
CA ALA A 487 -19.21 4.65 -6.09
C ALA A 487 -18.08 3.60 -6.12
N LYS A 488 -18.34 2.43 -6.71
CA LYS A 488 -17.36 1.33 -6.85
C LYS A 488 -16.01 1.82 -7.41
N GLY A 489 -16.02 2.64 -8.46
CA GLY A 489 -14.79 3.21 -9.04
C GLY A 489 -13.99 4.06 -8.04
N ILE A 490 -14.63 4.98 -7.33
CA ILE A 490 -13.97 5.82 -6.31
C ILE A 490 -13.42 4.97 -5.17
N ARG A 491 -14.17 3.95 -4.74
CA ARG A 491 -13.75 3.00 -3.70
C ARG A 491 -12.47 2.26 -4.11
N THR A 492 -12.39 1.78 -5.35
CA THR A 492 -11.17 1.13 -5.87
C THR A 492 -9.97 2.08 -5.86
N LEU A 493 -10.15 3.33 -6.29
CA LEU A 493 -9.08 4.34 -6.28
C LEU A 493 -8.62 4.68 -4.86
N LEU A 494 -9.56 4.85 -3.92
CA LEU A 494 -9.25 5.12 -2.51
C LEU A 494 -8.60 3.94 -1.81
N PHE A 495 -9.02 2.71 -2.14
CA PHE A 495 -8.37 1.49 -1.65
C PHE A 495 -6.93 1.40 -2.14
N ALA A 496 -6.68 1.65 -3.43
CA ALA A 496 -5.33 1.73 -3.99
C ALA A 496 -4.47 2.76 -3.26
N LEU A 497 -5.02 3.96 -3.02
CA LEU A 497 -4.34 5.02 -2.26
C LEU A 497 -4.05 4.57 -0.82
N MET A 498 -5.01 3.95 -0.14
CA MET A 498 -4.83 3.46 1.23
C MET A 498 -3.76 2.37 1.32
N MET A 499 -3.74 1.44 0.36
CA MET A 499 -2.70 0.40 0.26
C MET A 499 -1.31 1.00 -0.01
N SER A 500 -1.23 2.16 -0.67
CA SER A 500 0.03 2.88 -0.88
C SER A 500 0.49 3.69 0.34
N MET A 501 -0.41 4.05 1.26
CA MET A 501 -0.13 4.95 2.39
C MET A 501 1.04 4.51 3.27
N PRO A 502 1.22 3.22 3.64
CA PRO A 502 2.37 2.80 4.45
C PRO A 502 3.72 3.10 3.78
N ALA A 503 3.82 2.90 2.47
CA ALA A 503 5.02 3.22 1.71
C ALA A 503 5.23 4.74 1.58
N LEU A 504 4.16 5.49 1.31
CA LEU A 504 4.20 6.95 1.24
C LEU A 504 4.58 7.59 2.58
N PHE A 505 4.14 7.00 3.69
CA PHE A 505 4.51 7.47 5.03
C PHE A 505 6.01 7.34 5.31
N ASN A 506 6.64 6.22 4.91
CA ASN A 506 8.10 6.05 5.05
C ASN A 506 8.89 7.09 4.26
N ILE A 507 8.40 7.47 3.09
CA ILE A 507 9.00 8.53 2.26
C ILE A 507 8.73 9.91 2.85
N GLY A 508 7.52 10.13 3.37
CA GLY A 508 7.18 11.35 4.10
C GLY A 508 8.07 11.55 5.33
N LEU A 509 8.39 10.47 6.07
CA LEU A 509 9.34 10.50 7.17
C LEU A 509 10.76 10.84 6.69
N LEU A 510 11.21 10.28 5.57
CA LEU A 510 12.50 10.64 4.98
C LEU A 510 12.54 12.11 4.55
N LEU A 511 11.51 12.60 3.86
CA LEU A 511 11.39 14.02 3.47
C LEU A 511 11.39 14.92 4.71
N PHE A 512 10.65 14.54 5.75
CA PHE A 512 10.62 15.25 7.01
C PHE A 512 11.99 15.29 7.69
N LEU A 513 12.75 14.18 7.66
CA LEU A 513 14.11 14.15 8.19
C LEU A 513 15.05 15.08 7.39
N VAL A 514 14.96 15.09 6.06
CA VAL A 514 15.74 16.00 5.21
C VAL A 514 15.35 17.45 5.52
N MET A 515 14.06 17.77 5.60
CA MET A 515 13.58 19.09 6.02
C MET A 515 14.10 19.48 7.40
N PHE A 516 14.10 18.55 8.35
CA PHE A 516 14.63 18.78 9.69
C PHE A 516 16.11 19.17 9.66
N ILE A 517 16.95 18.41 8.94
CA ILE A 517 18.39 18.68 8.83
C ILE A 517 18.63 20.06 8.19
N TYR A 518 17.96 20.34 7.07
CA TYR A 518 18.07 21.63 6.39
C TYR A 518 17.50 22.78 7.22
N ALA A 519 16.49 22.56 8.07
CA ALA A 519 15.96 23.58 8.96
C ALA A 519 16.99 24.00 10.01
N ILE A 520 17.70 23.03 10.62
CA ILE A 520 18.78 23.35 11.56
C ILE A 520 19.93 24.10 10.85
N PHE A 521 20.34 23.65 9.65
CA PHE A 521 21.35 24.37 8.86
C PHE A 521 20.91 25.78 8.45
N GLY A 522 19.63 25.94 8.10
CA GLY A 522 19.03 27.23 7.74
C GLY A 522 19.03 28.19 8.92
N MET A 523 18.58 27.75 10.10
CA MET A 523 18.64 28.56 11.32
C MET A 523 20.07 28.98 11.68
N ALA A 524 21.03 28.06 11.59
CA ALA A 524 22.40 28.35 11.98
C ALA A 524 23.10 29.36 11.06
N ASN A 525 22.74 29.37 9.76
CA ASN A 525 23.42 30.22 8.76
C ASN A 525 22.63 31.47 8.34
N PHE A 526 21.30 31.42 8.34
CA PHE A 526 20.45 32.45 7.71
C PHE A 526 19.51 33.20 8.66
N ALA A 527 19.50 32.90 9.97
CA ALA A 527 18.61 33.55 10.94
C ALA A 527 18.74 35.07 11.02
N TYR A 528 19.93 35.63 10.73
CA TYR A 528 20.21 37.07 10.86
C TYR A 528 20.23 37.81 9.52
N VAL A 529 19.90 37.14 8.41
CA VAL A 529 19.92 37.76 7.08
C VAL A 529 18.88 38.87 7.03
N LYS A 530 19.24 40.00 6.41
CA LYS A 530 18.32 41.13 6.22
C LYS A 530 17.05 40.67 5.50
N LYS A 531 15.91 40.99 6.10
CA LYS A 531 14.57 40.71 5.57
C LYS A 531 14.32 41.53 4.29
N GLN A 532 14.27 40.86 3.14
CA GLN A 532 14.00 41.42 1.82
C GLN A 532 13.35 40.36 0.92
N ASP A 533 12.63 40.82 -0.10
CA ASP A 533 11.96 39.99 -1.11
C ASP A 533 11.05 38.91 -0.49
N GLY A 534 11.50 37.65 -0.47
CA GLY A 534 10.74 36.53 0.08
C GLY A 534 10.96 36.25 1.56
N LEU A 535 11.83 37.00 2.23
CA LEU A 535 12.19 36.80 3.63
C LEU A 535 11.58 37.91 4.48
N ASP A 536 10.54 37.60 5.23
CA ASP A 536 9.74 38.56 6.01
C ASP A 536 9.67 38.17 7.50
N ASP A 537 8.75 38.77 8.27
CA ASP A 537 8.60 38.48 9.70
C ASP A 537 8.00 37.10 10.00
N MET A 538 7.30 36.48 9.03
CA MET A 538 6.64 35.18 9.18
C MET A 538 7.44 34.04 8.51
N PHE A 539 7.89 34.26 7.29
CA PHE A 539 8.66 33.36 6.44
C PHE A 539 10.14 33.72 6.53
N ASN A 540 10.82 33.15 7.53
CA ASN A 540 12.24 33.36 7.76
C ASN A 540 12.89 32.13 8.41
N PHE A 541 14.22 32.20 8.59
CA PHE A 541 15.01 31.16 9.26
C PHE A 541 15.34 31.52 10.71
N GLU A 542 14.56 32.37 11.40
CA GLU A 542 14.84 32.77 12.79
C GLU A 542 14.53 31.66 13.80
N THR A 543 13.49 30.87 13.54
CA THR A 543 13.01 29.79 14.41
C THR A 543 12.82 28.50 13.63
N PHE A 544 12.74 27.37 14.35
CA PHE A 544 12.59 26.06 13.73
C PHE A 544 11.27 25.92 12.98
N GLY A 545 10.17 26.43 13.56
CA GLY A 545 8.85 26.41 12.93
C GLY A 545 8.81 27.18 11.61
N ASN A 546 9.33 28.41 11.61
CA ASN A 546 9.38 29.24 10.40
C ASN A 546 10.27 28.58 9.33
N SER A 547 11.41 28.02 9.74
CA SER A 547 12.33 27.31 8.83
C SER A 547 11.68 26.09 8.18
N ILE A 548 10.90 25.30 8.92
CA ILE A 548 10.15 24.15 8.38
C ILE A 548 9.08 24.60 7.38
N ILE A 549 8.38 25.72 7.64
CA ILE A 549 7.39 26.27 6.71
C ILE A 549 8.07 26.70 5.40
N CYS A 550 9.18 27.43 5.48
CA CYS A 550 9.96 27.82 4.30
C CYS A 550 10.46 26.60 3.51
N LEU A 551 11.00 25.58 4.18
CA LEU A 551 11.49 24.37 3.52
C LEU A 551 10.35 23.54 2.92
N PHE A 552 9.20 23.46 3.58
CA PHE A 552 8.01 22.83 3.01
C PHE A 552 7.53 23.55 1.74
N GLN A 553 7.59 24.88 1.71
CA GLN A 553 7.31 25.64 0.48
C GLN A 553 8.34 25.30 -0.62
N ILE A 554 9.63 25.30 -0.29
CA ILE A 554 10.72 24.99 -1.24
C ILE A 554 10.69 23.52 -1.69
N SER A 555 10.09 22.59 -0.94
CA SER A 555 10.05 21.17 -1.33
C SER A 555 9.32 20.96 -2.67
N THR A 556 8.39 21.86 -3.00
CA THR A 556 7.69 21.94 -4.30
C THR A 556 8.42 22.80 -5.33
N SER A 557 9.64 23.26 -5.03
CA SER A 557 10.39 24.32 -5.70
C SER A 557 9.68 25.69 -5.72
N ALA A 558 8.66 25.94 -4.90
CA ALA A 558 7.97 27.22 -4.95
C ALA A 558 8.74 28.35 -4.23
N GLY A 559 9.05 29.43 -4.94
CA GLY A 559 9.58 30.67 -4.34
C GLY A 559 10.99 30.59 -3.75
N TRP A 560 11.79 29.60 -4.15
CA TRP A 560 13.17 29.43 -3.66
C TRP A 560 14.10 30.55 -4.13
N ASP A 561 13.81 31.14 -5.29
CA ASP A 561 14.45 32.32 -5.86
C ASP A 561 14.34 33.54 -4.94
N ASN A 562 13.13 33.80 -4.43
CA ASN A 562 12.86 34.93 -3.54
C ASN A 562 13.55 34.79 -2.18
N LEU A 563 13.74 33.55 -1.70
CA LEU A 563 14.48 33.26 -0.46
C LEU A 563 16.01 33.32 -0.67
N LEU A 564 16.49 32.95 -1.87
CA LEU A 564 17.91 33.00 -2.19
C LEU A 564 18.40 34.44 -2.43
N SER A 565 17.59 35.32 -3.04
CA SER A 565 17.94 36.73 -3.32
C SER A 565 18.57 37.47 -2.11
N PRO A 566 17.94 37.53 -0.93
CA PRO A 566 18.50 38.21 0.24
C PRO A 566 19.78 37.52 0.77
N ILE A 567 19.90 36.19 0.61
CA ILE A 567 21.05 35.41 1.07
C ILE A 567 22.28 35.63 0.18
N MET A 568 22.07 35.98 -1.09
CA MET A 568 23.15 36.37 -2.02
C MET A 568 23.63 37.82 -1.85
N ALA A 569 22.93 38.64 -1.06
CA ALA A 569 23.31 40.02 -0.82
C ALA A 569 24.54 40.09 0.11
N SER A 570 25.66 40.58 -0.42
CA SER A 570 26.93 40.75 0.30
C SER A 570 27.52 42.15 0.17
N SER A 571 26.96 43.02 -0.67
CA SER A 571 27.45 44.38 -0.87
C SER A 571 27.10 45.28 0.33
N PRO A 572 27.98 46.22 0.73
CA PRO A 572 27.73 47.14 1.85
C PRO A 572 26.52 48.06 1.66
N GLU A 573 26.07 48.24 0.41
CA GLU A 573 24.89 49.04 0.07
C GLU A 573 23.57 48.26 0.30
N GLU A 574 23.63 46.93 0.24
CA GLU A 574 22.47 46.05 0.41
C GLU A 574 22.36 45.51 1.84
N CYS A 575 23.49 45.25 2.51
CA CYS A 575 23.58 44.72 3.87
C CYS A 575 24.65 45.43 4.72
N ASP A 576 24.53 45.32 6.04
CA ASP A 576 25.43 45.94 7.02
C ASP A 576 26.16 44.87 7.85
N LEU A 577 27.50 44.85 7.75
CA LEU A 577 28.39 43.94 8.48
C LEU A 577 28.44 44.24 9.98
N HIS A 578 28.09 45.46 10.40
CA HIS A 578 28.18 45.93 11.78
C HIS A 578 26.81 46.12 12.44
N PHE A 579 25.74 45.68 11.79
CA PHE A 579 24.40 45.73 12.35
C PHE A 579 24.35 45.00 13.70
N VAL A 580 23.90 45.72 14.74
CA VAL A 580 23.80 45.19 16.10
C VAL A 580 22.43 44.53 16.27
N ASN A 581 22.43 43.21 16.33
CA ASN A 581 21.22 42.44 16.61
C ASN A 581 20.87 42.55 18.10
N THR A 582 19.69 43.09 18.41
CA THR A 582 19.28 43.33 19.80
C THR A 582 19.07 42.03 20.56
N GLY A 583 19.84 41.83 21.63
CA GLY A 583 19.72 40.65 22.50
C GLY A 583 20.55 39.45 22.05
N THR A 584 21.50 39.62 21.12
CA THR A 584 22.50 38.61 20.77
C THR A 584 23.93 39.16 20.68
N ASN A 585 24.92 38.28 20.78
CA ASN A 585 26.34 38.64 20.61
C ASN A 585 26.82 38.63 19.14
N THR A 586 25.94 38.24 18.21
CA THR A 586 26.24 38.14 16.77
C THR A 586 26.07 39.49 16.06
N ARG A 587 27.08 39.91 15.30
CA ARG A 587 27.07 41.16 14.51
C ARG A 587 26.91 40.87 13.02
N GLY A 588 26.18 41.75 12.34
CA GLY A 588 25.98 41.73 10.90
C GLY A 588 24.67 41.08 10.46
N ASN A 589 24.16 41.52 9.31
CA ASN A 589 22.94 40.99 8.67
C ASN A 589 23.14 40.58 7.19
N CYS A 590 24.40 40.41 6.76
CA CYS A 590 24.77 39.98 5.42
C CYS A 590 24.64 38.46 5.24
N GLY A 591 24.24 38.04 4.04
CA GLY A 591 24.22 36.64 3.63
C GLY A 591 25.58 36.14 3.13
N SER A 592 25.68 34.82 2.95
CA SER A 592 26.85 34.17 2.34
C SER A 592 26.45 33.55 1.00
N PRO A 593 26.87 34.12 -0.15
CA PRO A 593 26.44 33.64 -1.47
C PRO A 593 26.80 32.18 -1.73
N SER A 594 28.02 31.75 -1.40
CA SER A 594 28.47 30.38 -1.66
C SER A 594 27.70 29.34 -0.85
N VAL A 595 27.45 29.62 0.44
CA VAL A 595 26.69 28.72 1.32
C VAL A 595 25.21 28.72 0.92
N GLY A 596 24.66 29.89 0.57
CA GLY A 596 23.30 30.02 0.06
C GLY A 596 23.06 29.18 -1.19
N ILE A 597 23.88 29.37 -2.23
CA ILE A 597 23.74 28.61 -3.50
C ILE A 597 23.85 27.10 -3.22
N ALA A 598 24.84 26.66 -2.45
CA ALA A 598 25.00 25.25 -2.11
C ALA A 598 23.79 24.70 -1.34
N PHE A 599 23.24 25.46 -0.38
CA PHE A 599 22.08 25.07 0.41
C PHE A 599 20.82 24.88 -0.46
N PHE A 600 20.43 25.89 -1.25
CA PHE A 600 19.20 25.80 -2.04
C PHE A 600 19.33 24.81 -3.21
N VAL A 601 20.46 24.81 -3.93
CA VAL A 601 20.65 23.89 -5.07
C VAL A 601 20.68 22.45 -4.60
N SER A 602 21.40 22.14 -3.52
CA SER A 602 21.41 20.77 -2.97
C SER A 602 20.03 20.35 -2.47
N TYR A 603 19.30 21.25 -1.80
CA TYR A 603 17.95 20.96 -1.33
C TYR A 603 16.98 20.68 -2.48
N ILE A 604 16.97 21.51 -3.54
CA ILE A 604 16.10 21.31 -4.71
C ILE A 604 16.40 19.98 -5.41
N ILE A 605 17.68 19.59 -5.55
CA ILE A 605 18.04 18.31 -6.15
C ILE A 605 17.54 17.15 -5.28
N ILE A 606 17.73 17.20 -3.96
CA ILE A 606 17.31 16.12 -3.05
C ILE A 606 15.78 16.07 -2.92
N SER A 607 15.11 17.19 -2.65
CA SER A 607 13.68 17.21 -2.36
C SER A 607 12.83 17.09 -3.62
N PHE A 608 13.00 18.01 -4.58
CA PHE A 608 12.12 18.12 -5.74
C PHE A 608 12.48 17.08 -6.80
N LEU A 609 13.75 16.97 -7.18
CA LEU A 609 14.11 16.02 -8.24
C LEU A 609 14.03 14.58 -7.75
N ILE A 610 14.55 14.25 -6.56
CA ILE A 610 14.60 12.85 -6.11
C ILE A 610 13.33 12.45 -5.33
N VAL A 611 13.03 13.13 -4.22
CA VAL A 611 11.99 12.64 -3.28
C VAL A 611 10.57 12.82 -3.83
N VAL A 612 10.22 13.97 -4.42
CA VAL A 612 8.88 14.20 -5.01
C VAL A 612 8.64 13.29 -6.21
N ASN A 613 9.64 13.10 -7.08
CA ASN A 613 9.47 12.19 -8.22
C ASN A 613 9.38 10.72 -7.79
N MET A 614 10.04 10.32 -6.69
CA MET A 614 9.82 9.00 -6.08
C MET A 614 8.39 8.83 -5.56
N TYR A 615 7.80 9.89 -5.00
CA TYR A 615 6.38 9.88 -4.58
C TYR A 615 5.45 9.65 -5.78
N ILE A 616 5.69 10.34 -6.90
CA ILE A 616 4.95 10.15 -8.15
C ILE A 616 5.12 8.71 -8.67
N ALA A 617 6.35 8.20 -8.68
CA ALA A 617 6.63 6.84 -9.14
C ALA A 617 5.86 5.78 -8.35
N ILE A 618 5.79 5.91 -7.02
CA ILE A 618 5.09 4.95 -6.15
C ILE A 618 3.58 5.03 -6.31
N ILE A 619 3.03 6.23 -6.44
CA ILE A 619 1.60 6.38 -6.69
C ILE A 619 1.26 5.79 -8.05
N LEU A 620 1.99 6.14 -9.11
CA LEU A 620 1.74 5.64 -10.45
C LEU A 620 1.82 4.12 -10.51
N GLU A 621 2.80 3.53 -9.85
CA GLU A 621 2.98 2.09 -9.76
C GLU A 621 1.84 1.41 -8.97
N ASN A 622 1.48 1.91 -7.78
CA ASN A 622 0.39 1.31 -7.00
C ASN A 622 -0.97 1.52 -7.70
N PHE A 623 -1.13 2.61 -8.43
CA PHE A 623 -2.29 2.87 -9.27
C PHE A 623 -2.34 1.92 -10.48
N SER A 624 -1.19 1.65 -11.11
CA SER A 624 -1.08 0.65 -12.18
C SER A 624 -1.49 -0.72 -11.67
N VAL A 625 -0.95 -1.14 -10.51
CA VAL A 625 -1.29 -2.44 -9.89
C VAL A 625 -2.78 -2.51 -9.55
N ALA A 626 -3.37 -1.47 -8.97
CA ALA A 626 -4.81 -1.47 -8.67
C ALA A 626 -5.68 -1.45 -9.93
N THR A 627 -5.21 -0.79 -11.00
CA THR A 627 -5.88 -0.81 -12.30
C THR A 627 -5.79 -2.20 -12.92
N GLU A 628 -4.62 -2.85 -12.87
CA GLU A 628 -4.42 -4.23 -13.30
C GLU A 628 -5.34 -5.18 -12.55
N GLU A 629 -5.43 -5.08 -11.22
CA GLU A 629 -6.38 -5.86 -10.39
C GLU A 629 -7.85 -5.60 -10.80
N SER A 630 -8.19 -4.37 -11.20
CA SER A 630 -9.54 -4.06 -11.68
C SER A 630 -9.84 -4.59 -13.09
N THR A 631 -8.80 -4.83 -13.89
CA THR A 631 -8.90 -5.47 -15.22
C THR A 631 -8.78 -6.99 -15.16
N GLU A 632 -8.49 -7.58 -13.99
CA GLU A 632 -8.52 -9.02 -13.82
C GLU A 632 -9.92 -9.55 -14.16
N PRO A 633 -10.02 -10.69 -14.87
CA PRO A 633 -11.31 -11.25 -15.26
C PRO A 633 -12.17 -11.68 -14.06
N LEU A 634 -11.57 -11.81 -12.88
CA LEU A 634 -12.25 -12.07 -11.61
C LEU A 634 -11.76 -11.08 -10.56
N SER A 635 -12.67 -10.30 -10.01
CA SER A 635 -12.40 -9.32 -8.95
C SER A 635 -12.80 -9.85 -7.56
N GLU A 636 -12.31 -9.19 -6.50
CA GLU A 636 -12.75 -9.49 -5.12
C GLU A 636 -14.27 -9.36 -4.92
N ASP A 637 -14.90 -8.44 -5.65
CA ASP A 637 -16.35 -8.25 -5.62
C ASP A 637 -17.08 -9.45 -6.23
N ASP A 638 -16.48 -10.18 -7.18
CA ASP A 638 -17.10 -11.38 -7.79
C ASP A 638 -17.08 -12.56 -6.82
N PHE A 639 -16.02 -12.68 -6.02
CA PHE A 639 -15.96 -13.64 -4.92
C PHE A 639 -16.95 -13.29 -3.80
N GLU A 640 -17.10 -11.99 -3.48
CA GLU A 640 -18.09 -11.53 -2.51
C GLU A 640 -19.51 -11.81 -3.01
N MET A 641 -19.81 -11.52 -4.28
CA MET A 641 -21.07 -11.87 -4.93
C MET A 641 -21.34 -13.39 -4.89
N PHE A 642 -20.32 -14.21 -5.14
CA PHE A 642 -20.45 -15.67 -5.02
C PHE A 642 -20.86 -16.09 -3.61
N TYR A 643 -20.20 -15.56 -2.57
CA TYR A 643 -20.54 -15.86 -1.18
C TYR A 643 -21.92 -15.29 -0.78
N GLU A 644 -22.28 -14.09 -1.21
CA GLU A 644 -23.61 -13.50 -0.98
C GLU A 644 -24.75 -14.34 -1.58
N VAL A 645 -24.52 -14.89 -2.78
CA VAL A 645 -25.47 -15.82 -3.39
C VAL A 645 -25.46 -17.15 -2.66
N TRP A 646 -24.28 -17.67 -2.28
CA TRP A 646 -24.12 -18.92 -1.53
C TRP A 646 -24.88 -18.90 -0.21
N GLU A 647 -24.80 -17.80 0.54
CA GLU A 647 -25.50 -17.61 1.82
C GLU A 647 -27.03 -17.77 1.71
N LYS A 648 -27.62 -17.51 0.53
CA LYS A 648 -29.05 -17.72 0.29
C LYS A 648 -29.43 -19.20 0.18
N PHE A 649 -28.49 -20.06 -0.22
CA PHE A 649 -28.68 -21.50 -0.36
C PHE A 649 -28.19 -22.28 0.87
N ASP A 650 -27.23 -21.73 1.62
CA ASP A 650 -26.64 -22.33 2.82
C ASP A 650 -26.75 -21.38 4.03
N SER A 651 -27.97 -21.24 4.56
CA SER A 651 -28.26 -20.32 5.67
C SER A 651 -27.57 -20.69 6.99
N GLU A 652 -27.13 -21.93 7.15
CA GLU A 652 -26.48 -22.42 8.37
C GLU A 652 -24.93 -22.34 8.30
N ALA A 653 -24.38 -21.92 7.16
CA ALA A 653 -22.95 -21.92 6.84
C ALA A 653 -22.30 -23.31 7.02
N THR A 654 -22.98 -24.34 6.53
CA THR A 654 -22.49 -25.73 6.52
C THR A 654 -21.38 -25.96 5.50
N GLN A 655 -21.21 -25.04 4.54
CA GLN A 655 -20.28 -25.11 3.40
C GLN A 655 -20.65 -26.18 2.35
N PHE A 656 -21.86 -26.73 2.43
CA PHE A 656 -22.37 -27.73 1.49
C PHE A 656 -23.70 -27.29 0.87
N ILE A 657 -23.91 -27.65 -0.38
CA ILE A 657 -25.23 -27.59 -1.04
C ILE A 657 -25.59 -28.94 -1.66
N GLU A 658 -26.88 -29.20 -1.82
CA GLU A 658 -27.38 -30.38 -2.52
C GLU A 658 -27.17 -30.27 -4.04
N PHE A 659 -26.83 -31.37 -4.72
CA PHE A 659 -26.58 -31.41 -6.16
C PHE A 659 -27.79 -30.90 -6.99
N SER A 660 -29.01 -31.13 -6.50
CA SER A 660 -30.25 -30.67 -7.13
C SER A 660 -30.31 -29.12 -7.25
N MET A 661 -29.73 -28.40 -6.29
CA MET A 661 -29.72 -26.94 -6.22
C MET A 661 -28.61 -26.29 -7.04
N LEU A 662 -27.57 -27.03 -7.42
CA LEU A 662 -26.40 -26.51 -8.16
C LEU A 662 -26.78 -25.79 -9.46
N SER A 663 -27.76 -26.32 -10.20
CA SER A 663 -28.25 -25.71 -11.44
C SER A 663 -28.94 -24.37 -11.22
N ILE A 664 -29.60 -24.18 -10.08
CA ILE A 664 -30.28 -22.92 -9.74
C ILE A 664 -29.25 -21.93 -9.19
N PHE A 665 -28.35 -22.40 -8.33
CA PHE A 665 -27.23 -21.62 -7.81
C PHE A 665 -26.40 -21.00 -8.93
N ALA A 666 -25.98 -21.80 -9.91
CA ALA A 666 -25.15 -21.34 -11.02
C ALA A 666 -25.84 -20.29 -11.93
N ASP A 667 -27.18 -20.29 -12.00
CA ASP A 667 -27.96 -19.33 -12.79
C ASP A 667 -28.19 -18.00 -12.05
N ASN A 668 -28.23 -18.03 -10.71
CA ASN A 668 -28.42 -16.86 -9.84
C ASN A 668 -27.15 -16.02 -9.65
N LEU A 669 -25.98 -16.54 -10.01
CA LEU A 669 -24.73 -15.77 -10.05
C LEU A 669 -24.79 -14.71 -11.14
N SER A 670 -24.08 -13.59 -10.96
CA SER A 670 -23.87 -12.61 -12.04
C SER A 670 -22.67 -12.98 -12.92
N GLU A 671 -22.59 -12.41 -14.12
CA GLU A 671 -21.37 -12.50 -14.94
C GLU A 671 -20.19 -11.91 -14.15
N PRO A 672 -18.98 -12.51 -14.21
CA PRO A 672 -18.51 -13.56 -15.13
C PRO A 672 -18.75 -15.02 -14.66
N LEU A 673 -19.15 -15.26 -13.40
CA LEU A 673 -19.30 -16.61 -12.82
C LEU A 673 -20.62 -17.30 -13.21
N ARG A 674 -21.58 -16.56 -13.79
CA ARG A 674 -22.89 -17.08 -14.19
C ARG A 674 -22.83 -18.23 -15.20
N ILE A 675 -23.64 -19.26 -14.97
CA ILE A 675 -23.94 -20.32 -15.93
C ILE A 675 -25.44 -20.34 -16.20
N ALA A 676 -25.85 -19.58 -17.21
CA ALA A 676 -27.25 -19.51 -17.63
C ALA A 676 -27.81 -20.88 -18.03
N LYS A 677 -29.08 -21.11 -17.72
CA LYS A 677 -29.79 -22.34 -18.13
C LYS A 677 -29.95 -22.38 -19.66
N PRO A 678 -29.81 -23.55 -20.32
CA PRO A 678 -29.57 -24.89 -19.74
C PRO A 678 -28.10 -25.13 -19.37
N ASN A 679 -27.83 -25.32 -18.07
CA ASN A 679 -26.47 -25.42 -17.52
C ASN A 679 -26.06 -26.82 -17.07
N ARG A 680 -27.00 -27.78 -17.01
CA ARG A 680 -26.75 -29.14 -16.49
C ARG A 680 -25.61 -29.86 -17.20
N ILE A 681 -25.52 -29.77 -18.52
CA ILE A 681 -24.46 -30.46 -19.29
C ILE A 681 -23.09 -29.90 -18.94
N LYS A 682 -22.97 -28.57 -18.86
CA LYS A 682 -21.72 -27.87 -18.51
C LYS A 682 -21.29 -28.15 -17.07
N LEU A 683 -22.24 -28.23 -16.13
CA LEU A 683 -21.94 -28.56 -14.73
C LEU A 683 -21.47 -30.01 -14.58
N ILE A 684 -22.05 -30.95 -15.31
CA ILE A 684 -21.64 -32.36 -15.26
C ILE A 684 -20.24 -32.56 -15.88
N SER A 685 -19.91 -31.80 -16.93
CA SER A 685 -18.57 -31.85 -17.55
C SER A 685 -17.45 -31.24 -16.70
N MET A 686 -17.78 -30.50 -15.63
CA MET A 686 -16.79 -29.93 -14.69
C MET A 686 -16.28 -30.94 -13.67
N ASP A 687 -16.89 -32.14 -13.60
CA ASP A 687 -16.49 -33.25 -12.73
C ASP A 687 -16.29 -32.88 -11.26
N LEU A 688 -17.33 -32.36 -10.62
CA LEU A 688 -17.29 -31.95 -9.22
C LEU A 688 -17.30 -33.18 -8.29
N PRO A 689 -16.46 -33.20 -7.23
CA PRO A 689 -16.50 -34.26 -6.22
C PRO A 689 -17.77 -34.17 -5.37
N MET A 690 -18.40 -35.31 -5.09
CA MET A 690 -19.61 -35.41 -4.27
C MET A 690 -19.37 -36.22 -2.99
N VAL A 691 -19.92 -35.69 -1.91
CA VAL A 691 -19.84 -36.24 -0.55
C VAL A 691 -21.15 -36.99 -0.23
N SER A 692 -21.15 -37.78 0.84
CA SER A 692 -22.32 -38.49 1.36
C SER A 692 -23.59 -37.60 1.42
N GLY A 693 -24.67 -38.11 0.81
CA GLY A 693 -25.97 -37.44 0.72
C GLY A 693 -26.14 -36.52 -0.50
N ASP A 694 -25.46 -36.78 -1.62
CA ASP A 694 -25.53 -35.97 -2.86
C ASP A 694 -25.22 -34.47 -2.61
N ARG A 695 -24.24 -34.20 -1.74
CA ARG A 695 -23.79 -32.85 -1.37
C ARG A 695 -22.45 -32.51 -1.99
N ILE A 696 -22.28 -31.24 -2.33
CA ILE A 696 -21.05 -30.68 -2.93
C ILE A 696 -20.53 -29.56 -2.03
N HIS A 697 -19.22 -29.50 -1.87
CA HIS A 697 -18.56 -28.48 -1.06
C HIS A 697 -18.39 -27.15 -1.82
N CYS A 698 -18.49 -26.04 -1.07
CA CYS A 698 -18.39 -24.67 -1.58
C CYS A 698 -17.10 -24.40 -2.36
N LEU A 699 -15.97 -24.85 -1.82
CA LEU A 699 -14.64 -24.59 -2.40
C LEU A 699 -14.46 -25.30 -3.75
N ASP A 700 -15.04 -26.49 -3.93
CA ASP A 700 -14.93 -27.24 -5.17
C ASP A 700 -15.71 -26.59 -6.31
N ILE A 701 -16.91 -26.07 -5.99
CA ILE A 701 -17.73 -25.32 -6.95
C ILE A 701 -17.04 -24.03 -7.34
N LEU A 702 -16.53 -23.29 -6.35
CA LEU A 702 -15.85 -22.03 -6.57
C LEU A 702 -14.58 -22.25 -7.42
N PHE A 703 -13.76 -23.23 -7.08
CA PHE A 703 -12.56 -23.61 -7.82
C PHE A 703 -12.89 -23.99 -9.28
N ALA A 704 -13.93 -24.79 -9.51
CA ALA A 704 -14.32 -25.18 -10.86
C ALA A 704 -14.82 -23.99 -11.69
N PHE A 705 -15.56 -23.06 -11.07
CA PHE A 705 -16.07 -21.88 -11.76
C PHE A 705 -14.94 -20.88 -12.05
N THR A 706 -13.98 -20.72 -11.14
CA THR A 706 -12.78 -19.91 -11.40
C THR A 706 -11.91 -20.54 -12.49
N LYS A 707 -11.68 -21.86 -12.45
CA LYS A 707 -10.94 -22.60 -13.48
C LYS A 707 -11.54 -22.39 -14.87
N ARG A 708 -12.87 -22.34 -14.97
CA ARG A 708 -13.56 -22.06 -16.23
C ARG A 708 -13.33 -20.64 -16.75
N VAL A 709 -13.44 -19.63 -15.88
CA VAL A 709 -13.31 -18.22 -16.31
C VAL A 709 -11.86 -17.90 -16.67
N LEU A 710 -10.92 -18.50 -15.94
CA LEU A 710 -9.49 -18.27 -16.09
C LEU A 710 -8.83 -19.16 -17.16
N GLY A 711 -9.44 -20.29 -17.56
CA GLY A 711 -8.89 -21.22 -18.56
C GLY A 711 -7.90 -22.24 -17.98
N GLU A 712 -7.69 -23.39 -18.65
CA GLU A 712 -6.89 -24.50 -18.13
C GLU A 712 -5.38 -24.31 -18.38
N SER A 713 -4.58 -24.28 -17.31
CA SER A 713 -3.12 -24.42 -17.32
C SER A 713 -2.72 -25.54 -16.37
N GLY A 714 -1.78 -26.40 -16.78
CA GLY A 714 -1.38 -27.61 -16.01
C GLY A 714 -0.80 -27.32 -14.63
N GLU A 715 -0.36 -26.09 -14.37
CA GLU A 715 0.14 -25.65 -13.05
C GLU A 715 -0.98 -25.43 -12.01
N MET A 716 -2.25 -25.32 -12.45
CA MET A 716 -3.38 -25.11 -11.54
C MET A 716 -3.70 -26.31 -10.65
N ASP A 717 -3.44 -27.53 -11.13
CA ASP A 717 -3.74 -28.73 -10.36
C ASP A 717 -2.69 -28.97 -9.25
N ALA A 718 -1.43 -28.52 -9.46
CA ALA A 718 -0.40 -28.48 -8.41
C ALA A 718 -0.71 -27.42 -7.33
N LEU A 719 -1.25 -26.26 -7.74
CA LEU A 719 -1.66 -25.20 -6.82
C LEU A 719 -2.91 -25.60 -6.01
N LYS A 720 -3.83 -26.35 -6.63
CA LYS A 720 -4.99 -26.96 -5.97
C LYS A 720 -4.54 -27.86 -4.81
N GLN A 721 -3.55 -28.73 -5.03
CA GLN A 721 -2.99 -29.59 -3.98
C GLN A 721 -2.40 -28.77 -2.82
N GLN A 722 -1.59 -27.74 -3.08
CA GLN A 722 -1.06 -26.88 -2.01
C GLN A 722 -2.16 -26.15 -1.22
N MET A 723 -3.26 -25.79 -1.87
CA MET A 723 -4.37 -25.12 -1.21
C MET A 723 -5.24 -26.09 -0.41
N GLU A 724 -5.51 -27.27 -0.95
CA GLU A 724 -6.17 -28.35 -0.22
C GLU A 724 -5.35 -28.71 1.02
N GLU A 725 -4.02 -28.81 0.91
CA GLU A 725 -3.13 -29.03 2.06
C GLU A 725 -3.19 -27.91 3.10
N LYS A 726 -3.08 -26.64 2.69
CA LYS A 726 -3.22 -25.50 3.62
C LYS A 726 -4.60 -25.45 4.26
N PHE A 727 -5.65 -25.75 3.51
CA PHE A 727 -7.01 -25.77 4.02
C PHE A 727 -7.23 -26.93 5.01
N MET A 728 -6.71 -28.12 4.70
CA MET A 728 -6.72 -29.30 5.58
C MET A 728 -5.95 -29.06 6.87
N MET A 729 -4.85 -28.30 6.83
CA MET A 729 -4.15 -27.86 8.04
C MET A 729 -4.96 -26.85 8.89
N THR A 730 -5.85 -26.08 8.27
CA THR A 730 -6.61 -25.01 8.94
C THR A 730 -7.97 -25.50 9.48
N ASN A 731 -8.47 -26.66 9.03
CA ASN A 731 -9.81 -27.15 9.37
C ASN A 731 -9.81 -28.65 9.76
N PRO A 732 -9.45 -29.00 11.01
CA PRO A 732 -9.26 -30.40 11.45
C PRO A 732 -10.57 -31.20 11.69
N SER A 733 -11.75 -30.67 11.35
CA SER A 733 -13.02 -31.40 11.54
C SER A 733 -13.22 -32.49 10.48
N LYS A 734 -12.75 -33.70 10.80
CA LYS A 734 -13.04 -34.97 10.12
C LYS A 734 -14.54 -35.34 10.16
N ILE A 735 -15.40 -34.66 9.40
CA ILE A 735 -16.72 -35.19 9.06
C ILE A 735 -16.79 -35.29 7.53
N SER A 736 -16.50 -36.50 7.05
CA SER A 736 -16.68 -36.99 5.68
C SER A 736 -16.28 -36.01 4.56
N HIS A 737 -14.98 -35.74 4.40
CA HIS A 737 -14.47 -35.12 3.16
C HIS A 737 -14.06 -36.15 2.10
N GLU A 738 -14.11 -37.45 2.38
CA GLU A 738 -13.77 -38.48 1.39
C GLU A 738 -14.82 -38.48 0.27
N PRO A 739 -14.46 -38.09 -0.97
CA PRO A 739 -15.40 -38.08 -2.08
C PRO A 739 -15.78 -39.53 -2.39
N ILE A 740 -17.08 -39.82 -2.37
CA ILE A 740 -17.59 -41.17 -2.64
C ILE A 740 -17.76 -41.35 -4.16
N THR A 741 -18.18 -40.31 -4.88
CA THR A 741 -18.41 -40.31 -6.33
C THR A 741 -18.21 -38.90 -6.94
N SER A 742 -18.19 -38.78 -8.27
CA SER A 742 -18.12 -37.49 -8.99
C SER A 742 -19.36 -37.27 -9.86
N THR A 743 -19.64 -36.02 -10.25
CA THR A 743 -20.83 -35.71 -11.09
C THR A 743 -20.85 -36.47 -12.41
N LEU A 744 -19.68 -36.71 -13.01
CA LEU A 744 -19.56 -37.48 -14.26
C LEU A 744 -19.79 -38.97 -14.02
N ARG A 745 -19.20 -39.53 -12.95
CA ARG A 745 -19.42 -40.92 -12.56
C ARG A 745 -20.87 -41.23 -12.24
N ARG A 746 -21.57 -40.32 -11.55
CA ARG A 746 -23.00 -40.47 -11.23
C ARG A 746 -23.89 -40.50 -12.47
N LYS A 747 -23.61 -39.67 -13.47
CA LYS A 747 -24.30 -39.72 -14.76
C LYS A 747 -24.02 -41.05 -15.49
N LEU A 748 -22.78 -41.53 -15.45
CA LEU A 748 -22.45 -42.84 -16.02
C LEU A 748 -23.21 -43.97 -15.32
N GLU A 749 -23.32 -43.93 -14.00
CA GLU A 749 -24.12 -44.88 -13.21
C GLU A 749 -25.61 -44.83 -13.59
N GLU A 750 -26.22 -43.64 -13.69
CA GLU A 750 -27.62 -43.49 -14.11
C GLU A 750 -27.84 -44.01 -15.54
N VAL A 751 -26.98 -43.65 -16.49
CA VAL A 751 -27.08 -44.11 -17.87
C VAL A 751 -26.90 -45.63 -17.94
N SER A 752 -25.95 -46.18 -17.18
CA SER A 752 -25.73 -47.62 -17.09
C SER A 752 -26.94 -48.33 -16.50
N ALA A 753 -27.53 -47.79 -15.42
CA ALA A 753 -28.75 -48.32 -14.82
C ALA A 753 -29.93 -48.29 -15.82
N ILE A 754 -30.10 -47.20 -16.58
CA ILE A 754 -31.14 -47.09 -17.61
C ILE A 754 -30.91 -48.12 -18.72
N ILE A 755 -29.67 -48.28 -19.20
CA ILE A 755 -29.33 -49.27 -20.23
C ILE A 755 -29.58 -50.68 -19.72
N ILE A 756 -29.13 -51.01 -18.50
CA ILE A 756 -29.33 -52.32 -17.87
C ILE A 756 -30.83 -52.59 -17.69
N GLN A 757 -31.59 -51.64 -17.14
CA GLN A 757 -33.04 -51.78 -16.98
C GLN A 757 -33.77 -51.93 -18.32
N ARG A 758 -33.36 -51.18 -19.35
CA ARG A 758 -33.95 -51.27 -20.69
C ARG A 758 -33.62 -52.61 -21.35
N CYS A 759 -32.38 -53.08 -21.24
CA CYS A 759 -31.94 -54.39 -21.73
C CYS A 759 -32.64 -55.53 -20.99
N TYR A 760 -32.78 -55.43 -19.66
CA TYR A 760 -33.48 -56.39 -18.83
C TYR A 760 -34.97 -56.47 -19.15
N ARG A 761 -35.65 -55.31 -19.28
CA ARG A 761 -37.06 -55.27 -19.73
C ARG A 761 -37.24 -55.84 -21.12
N ARG A 762 -36.34 -55.52 -22.07
CA ARG A 762 -36.38 -56.08 -23.43
C ARG A 762 -36.09 -57.58 -23.45
N HIS A 763 -35.21 -58.06 -22.57
CA HIS A 763 -34.93 -59.47 -22.38
C HIS A 763 -36.18 -60.19 -21.84
N LEU A 764 -36.83 -59.65 -20.80
CA LEU A 764 -38.09 -60.21 -20.27
C LEU A 764 -39.22 -60.27 -21.32
N VAL A 765 -39.37 -59.24 -22.15
CA VAL A 765 -40.37 -59.25 -23.24
C VAL A 765 -40.03 -60.29 -24.30
N ARG A 766 -38.77 -60.41 -24.71
CA ARG A 766 -38.32 -61.45 -25.65
C ARG A 766 -38.50 -62.85 -25.06
N ARG A 767 -38.27 -62.99 -23.75
CA ARG A 767 -38.49 -64.22 -22.99
C ARG A 767 -39.95 -64.65 -23.06
N GLN A 768 -40.87 -63.75 -22.69
CA GLN A 768 -42.31 -64.00 -22.78
C GLN A 768 -42.80 -64.28 -24.22
N MET A 769 -42.29 -63.56 -25.22
CA MET A 769 -42.63 -63.83 -26.63
C MET A 769 -42.14 -65.20 -27.12
N LYS A 770 -40.92 -65.61 -26.76
CA LYS A 770 -40.40 -66.94 -27.12
C LYS A 770 -41.23 -68.05 -26.46
N GLN A 771 -41.61 -67.85 -25.21
CA GLN A 771 -42.47 -68.78 -24.48
C GLN A 771 -43.88 -68.86 -25.08
N ALA A 772 -44.51 -67.73 -25.42
CA ALA A 772 -45.81 -67.70 -26.08
C ALA A 772 -45.76 -68.32 -27.49
N SER A 773 -44.68 -68.09 -28.24
CA SER A 773 -44.44 -68.71 -29.56
C SER A 773 -44.25 -70.23 -29.47
N TYR A 774 -43.55 -70.72 -28.44
CA TYR A 774 -43.41 -72.16 -28.17
C TYR A 774 -44.75 -72.80 -27.80
N LEU A 775 -45.52 -72.20 -26.88
CA LEU A 775 -46.87 -72.66 -26.52
C LEU A 775 -47.82 -72.65 -27.73
N TYR A 776 -47.76 -71.62 -28.58
CA TYR A 776 -48.56 -71.56 -29.81
C TYR A 776 -48.17 -72.65 -30.82
N ARG A 777 -46.88 -72.99 -30.95
CA ARG A 777 -46.42 -74.11 -31.79
C ARG A 777 -46.86 -75.48 -31.22
N GLN A 778 -46.94 -75.62 -29.90
CA GLN A 778 -47.44 -76.84 -29.24
C GLN A 778 -48.94 -77.08 -29.49
N ILE A 779 -49.76 -76.02 -29.60
CA ILE A 779 -51.22 -76.17 -29.81
C ILE A 779 -51.56 -76.67 -31.22
N ASN A 780 -50.68 -76.49 -32.22
CA ASN A 780 -50.94 -76.82 -33.62
C ASN A 780 -50.41 -78.19 -34.11
N TYR A 781 -49.66 -78.93 -33.29
CA TYR A 781 -49.15 -80.27 -33.65
C TYR A 781 -49.50 -81.30 -32.56
N GLU A 782 -50.39 -82.26 -32.85
CA GLU A 782 -50.61 -83.45 -32.01
C GLU A 782 -49.44 -84.44 -32.18
N THR A 783 -48.31 -84.21 -31.52
CA THR A 783 -47.24 -85.22 -31.36
C THR A 783 -46.51 -85.08 -30.02
N VAL A 784 -46.08 -86.24 -29.50
CA VAL A 784 -45.50 -86.51 -28.17
C VAL A 784 -44.42 -85.51 -27.73
N VAL A 785 -44.44 -85.18 -26.44
CA VAL A 785 -43.59 -84.22 -25.72
C VAL A 785 -42.12 -84.65 -25.75
N ASP A 786 -41.26 -83.85 -26.38
CA ASP A 786 -39.80 -83.93 -26.23
C ASP A 786 -39.32 -82.80 -25.31
N VAL A 787 -38.99 -83.15 -24.06
CA VAL A 787 -38.61 -82.20 -22.99
C VAL A 787 -37.19 -81.67 -23.17
N GLU A 788 -36.35 -82.31 -23.99
CA GLU A 788 -34.95 -81.90 -24.17
C GLU A 788 -34.77 -80.60 -24.99
N ASN A 789 -35.78 -80.18 -25.75
CA ASN A 789 -35.70 -79.03 -26.67
C ASN A 789 -36.52 -77.80 -26.23
N ALA A 790 -37.02 -77.74 -24.99
CA ALA A 790 -37.69 -76.55 -24.47
C ALA A 790 -36.70 -75.39 -24.33
N PRO A 791 -37.07 -74.15 -24.72
CA PRO A 791 -36.13 -73.02 -24.70
C PRO A 791 -35.70 -72.57 -23.30
N GLU A 792 -36.31 -73.09 -22.22
CA GLU A 792 -35.98 -72.77 -20.84
C GLU A 792 -36.07 -74.00 -19.93
N THR A 793 -35.00 -74.27 -19.18
CA THR A 793 -34.87 -75.43 -18.27
C THR A 793 -34.92 -75.06 -16.79
N GLU A 794 -34.82 -73.77 -16.43
CA GLU A 794 -34.82 -73.32 -15.02
C GLU A 794 -35.69 -72.08 -14.75
N GLY A 795 -36.41 -72.12 -13.62
CA GLY A 795 -37.26 -71.04 -13.12
C GLY A 795 -38.74 -71.42 -12.94
N LEU A 796 -39.51 -70.53 -12.29
CA LEU A 796 -40.92 -70.74 -11.91
C LEU A 796 -41.83 -71.12 -13.10
N ILE A 797 -41.50 -70.63 -14.29
CA ILE A 797 -42.20 -70.91 -15.55
C ILE A 797 -41.96 -72.34 -16.06
N ALA A 798 -40.72 -72.85 -15.95
CA ALA A 798 -40.41 -74.25 -16.28
C ALA A 798 -41.09 -75.22 -15.28
N SER A 799 -41.22 -74.81 -14.00
CA SER A 799 -41.95 -75.59 -12.99
C SER A 799 -43.46 -75.68 -13.28
N MET A 800 -44.06 -74.65 -13.88
CA MET A 800 -45.46 -74.68 -14.29
C MET A 800 -45.70 -75.56 -15.53
N MET A 801 -44.72 -75.72 -16.43
CA MET A 801 -44.83 -76.65 -17.56
C MET A 801 -44.85 -78.12 -17.10
N GLN A 802 -44.12 -78.47 -16.03
CA GLN A 802 -44.19 -79.81 -15.45
C GLN A 802 -45.57 -80.14 -14.83
N HIS A 803 -46.33 -79.13 -14.40
CA HIS A 803 -47.64 -79.32 -13.76
C HIS A 803 -48.81 -79.56 -14.73
N TYR A 804 -48.61 -79.48 -16.05
CA TYR A 804 -49.67 -79.73 -17.03
C TYR A 804 -49.81 -81.22 -17.44
N GLY A 805 -48.95 -82.11 -16.93
CA GLY A 805 -49.06 -83.55 -17.16
C GLY A 805 -49.86 -84.26 -16.06
N LEU A 806 -51.11 -84.62 -16.40
CA LEU A 806 -52.11 -85.35 -15.61
C LEU A 806 -52.74 -84.57 -14.45
N VAL A 807 -54.06 -84.34 -14.55
CA VAL A 807 -55.07 -84.85 -13.60
C VAL A 807 -56.46 -84.39 -14.05
N ALA A 808 -57.37 -85.35 -14.13
CA ALA A 808 -58.80 -85.14 -14.30
C ALA A 808 -59.41 -84.56 -13.01
N VAL A 809 -60.21 -83.50 -13.19
CA VAL A 809 -61.44 -83.16 -12.47
C VAL A 809 -61.50 -83.49 -10.97
N GLU A 810 -61.51 -82.45 -10.14
CA GLU A 810 -62.59 -82.27 -9.15
C GLU A 810 -62.79 -80.79 -8.81
N ILE A 811 -64.06 -80.38 -8.83
CA ILE A 811 -64.57 -79.02 -8.67
C ILE A 811 -64.90 -78.80 -7.19
N ALA A 812 -64.41 -77.71 -6.61
CA ALA A 812 -65.12 -77.04 -5.51
C ALA A 812 -64.99 -75.51 -5.66
N GLN A 813 -66.16 -74.89 -5.72
CA GLN A 813 -66.45 -73.49 -6.00
C GLN A 813 -66.09 -72.57 -4.82
N THR A 814 -65.66 -71.34 -5.10
CA THR A 814 -66.46 -70.13 -4.79
C THR A 814 -65.87 -68.86 -5.42
N THR A 815 -66.64 -68.33 -6.38
CA THR A 815 -66.96 -66.92 -6.67
C THR A 815 -65.89 -65.90 -7.05
N GLU A 816 -66.02 -65.50 -8.32
CA GLU A 816 -65.51 -64.32 -9.02
C GLU A 816 -66.01 -63.00 -8.40
N ASP A 817 -65.20 -61.93 -8.43
CA ASP A 817 -65.40 -60.87 -9.44
C ASP A 817 -64.26 -59.82 -9.52
N THR A 818 -63.60 -59.87 -10.68
CA THR A 818 -63.17 -58.79 -11.59
C THR A 818 -62.60 -57.41 -11.13
N LEU A 819 -61.35 -57.19 -11.60
CA LEU A 819 -60.79 -56.00 -12.29
C LEU A 819 -60.57 -54.68 -11.52
N LEU A 820 -59.30 -54.33 -11.27
CA LEU A 820 -58.64 -53.19 -11.96
C LEU A 820 -57.12 -53.18 -11.69
N SER A 821 -56.37 -52.87 -12.76
CA SER A 821 -54.93 -52.65 -12.79
C SER A 821 -54.48 -51.42 -11.97
N SER A 822 -53.53 -51.61 -11.05
CA SER A 822 -52.58 -50.58 -10.59
C SER A 822 -51.33 -51.26 -9.97
N PRO A 823 -50.13 -50.66 -10.04
CA PRO A 823 -48.90 -51.27 -9.54
C PRO A 823 -48.80 -51.19 -8.00
N PRO A 824 -48.18 -52.17 -7.33
CA PRO A 824 -47.99 -52.13 -5.87
C PRO A 824 -46.87 -51.15 -5.46
N SER A 825 -46.99 -50.67 -4.22
CA SER A 825 -46.20 -49.61 -3.59
C SER A 825 -44.82 -50.03 -3.05
N TYR A 826 -44.02 -49.02 -2.72
CA TYR A 826 -42.58 -49.00 -2.40
C TYR A 826 -42.13 -49.75 -1.13
N ASP A 827 -43.04 -50.25 -0.27
CA ASP A 827 -42.70 -50.76 1.07
C ASP A 827 -42.43 -52.28 1.18
N SER A 828 -42.43 -53.03 0.07
CA SER A 828 -42.17 -54.48 0.10
C SER A 828 -40.72 -54.87 -0.20
N VAL A 829 -39.84 -53.92 -0.55
CA VAL A 829 -38.45 -54.21 -0.98
C VAL A 829 -37.43 -54.04 0.16
N THR A 830 -37.77 -53.34 1.24
CA THR A 830 -36.81 -52.98 2.31
C THR A 830 -36.68 -54.01 3.45
N ARG A 831 -37.43 -55.12 3.44
CA ARG A 831 -37.29 -56.18 4.47
C ARG A 831 -36.33 -57.32 4.13
N ALA A 832 -35.85 -57.43 2.90
CA ALA A 832 -34.96 -58.55 2.51
C ALA A 832 -33.45 -58.23 2.58
N ALA A 833 -33.07 -57.00 2.95
CA ALA A 833 -31.67 -56.56 3.00
C ALA A 833 -31.02 -56.62 4.39
N SER A 834 -31.75 -57.00 5.44
CA SER A 834 -31.24 -57.09 6.82
C SER A 834 -30.60 -58.45 7.16
N ASP A 835 -31.00 -59.54 6.49
CA ASP A 835 -30.58 -60.90 6.87
C ASP A 835 -29.32 -61.43 6.15
N LEU A 836 -28.67 -60.65 5.27
CA LEU A 836 -27.39 -61.02 4.64
C LEU A 836 -26.16 -60.35 5.27
N SER A 837 -26.34 -59.54 6.32
CA SER A 837 -25.26 -58.77 6.95
C SER A 837 -24.60 -59.44 8.17
N GLU A 838 -25.11 -60.57 8.64
CA GLU A 838 -24.56 -61.28 9.82
C GLU A 838 -23.60 -62.45 9.50
N VAL A 839 -23.49 -62.92 8.25
CA VAL A 839 -22.65 -64.09 7.91
C VAL A 839 -21.23 -63.72 7.42
N VAL A 840 -20.96 -62.45 7.10
CA VAL A 840 -19.62 -62.02 6.60
C VAL A 840 -18.73 -61.41 7.70
N ARG A 841 -19.22 -61.29 8.94
CA ARG A 841 -18.47 -60.66 10.05
C ARG A 841 -17.57 -61.59 10.87
N SER A 842 -17.40 -62.85 10.47
CA SER A 842 -16.63 -63.86 11.25
C SER A 842 -15.39 -64.44 10.57
N ILE A 843 -14.95 -63.93 9.41
CA ILE A 843 -13.72 -64.40 8.74
C ILE A 843 -12.93 -63.22 8.15
N SER A 844 -12.21 -62.50 9.02
CA SER A 844 -10.99 -61.72 8.69
C SER A 844 -10.45 -61.01 9.93
N ARG A 845 -10.02 -61.79 10.92
CA ARG A 845 -8.86 -61.43 11.74
C ARG A 845 -7.78 -62.44 11.39
N ASP A 846 -6.55 -61.95 11.25
CA ASP A 846 -5.30 -62.66 11.01
C ASP A 846 -4.87 -62.79 9.54
N SER A 847 -4.00 -61.87 9.09
CA SER A 847 -2.67 -62.19 8.54
C SER A 847 -1.99 -60.94 7.97
N GLU A 848 -0.86 -60.56 8.56
CA GLU A 848 0.18 -59.68 8.00
C GLU A 848 0.79 -60.31 6.73
N PHE A 849 1.22 -59.52 5.74
CA PHE A 849 2.60 -59.49 5.21
C PHE A 849 2.79 -58.49 4.06
N GLU A 850 4.08 -58.26 3.80
CA GLU A 850 4.83 -57.20 3.13
C GLU A 850 4.64 -56.92 1.62
N SER A 851 5.07 -55.69 1.31
CA SER A 851 5.55 -55.07 0.06
C SER A 851 5.98 -55.91 -1.14
N GLY A 852 5.75 -55.34 -2.33
CA GLY A 852 6.73 -55.41 -3.42
C GLY A 852 6.17 -55.27 -4.84
N GLU A 853 6.71 -54.29 -5.55
CA GLU A 853 6.97 -54.27 -7.01
C GLU A 853 6.11 -53.40 -7.96
N ASN A 854 6.92 -52.69 -8.76
CA ASN A 854 6.68 -51.69 -9.78
C ASN A 854 5.86 -52.20 -10.97
N TYR A 855 5.12 -51.28 -11.61
CA TYR A 855 4.85 -51.38 -13.05
C TYR A 855 5.01 -50.01 -13.71
N GLU A 856 5.99 -49.95 -14.62
CA GLU A 856 6.19 -48.91 -15.61
C GLU A 856 5.11 -48.95 -16.70
N GLU A 857 4.95 -47.76 -17.27
CA GLU A 857 4.33 -47.35 -18.52
C GLU A 857 4.16 -48.40 -19.63
N THR A 858 3.00 -48.40 -20.28
CA THR A 858 2.87 -48.18 -21.73
C THR A 858 1.40 -48.16 -22.14
N PHE A 859 0.90 -47.01 -22.61
CA PHE A 859 -0.28 -46.93 -23.48
C PHE A 859 -0.02 -45.88 -24.55
N LEU A 860 -0.12 -46.33 -25.81
CA LEU A 860 -0.41 -45.52 -26.99
C LEU A 860 -1.92 -45.24 -27.05
#